data_AF-A0A3P9PG06-F1
#
_entry.id   AF-A0A3P9PG06-F1
#
_cell.length_a   1.000
_cell.length_b   1.000
_cell.length_c   1.000
_cell.angle_alpha   90.00
_cell.angle_beta   90.00
_cell.angle_gamma   90.00
#
_symmetry.space_group_name_H-M   'P 1'
#
loop_
_entity.id
_entity.type
_entity.pdbx_description
1 polymer ?
#
loop_
_entity_poly.entity_id
_entity_poly.type
_entity_poly.pdbx_seq_one_letter_code
_entity_poly.pdbx_strand_id
1 'polypeptide(L)'
;EVLFLMMDMVCFICQNATLGDIVFLIDSSGSIGEENIRIIRAFLRNVIQNLDIGPDKVQVGLALYANSPKKEFLLKDHMDRTAVLDAVEQIAFLRGGTNTGKALDFIREEYFTAEAGSRARQHVPQIAVLLTDGNSDDSVSIPAKRLRDLNVFVFVIGVSQVNSNQLKIIANYPPEDYILTTNSFQTLQSLRNTLLETVCSSLQIQKIGKDVQTEVNTADVVFIIDESGGIGNNNFQLIQSFVQSLIGSLNVNQTGVRVGIVTYNEAPKAHAYLDSFQDRTEAQQFIKLLRYRGGGSNTGAALRFALESVFKGRGSREDVQKVAIVVTDSKSQDSMKEAVAELHWFPVRVFAIGVNEKTPDLYDMASYPTNRHVFAVDNFMQLKPLRKVMQKSICSAIIQGSVNSFKNSADIKEADIIFLIDDSDNIDSSDLSDTKKFITNFLGEFRDRLDHIRIGLVKYSNSARVAFDRMSLLDVSKALNNVNHEGGRTNTGRALTFMESYFKMVPYSQGSTYLIVITAGDSEDSIRGPAEKIRAQGVMVFAVGVKRSNKAQLQEISGDPDRTFKVRDYHFLKWIKNDILRPICGPAGESICEDAPSDVIFLTESSERISAEDFRKMKEFMKSVVTKSIVGLNDMRVGVMQFSTRTKVEFRLNQYFSKDEILEAIDNMKQQNGGVETGRALTEVSQFFSEAEGGRPTLRQNLVLITFNKATDEFKGPAKALRQKGVLIFSIGVVNSNYSQLYEISSSSDKVINEVNVDLISELDGMLALKFCDPHRDCKKIEKADIIFLVDGSGSIENRFRSMQVFMESVVNRSIVSRDSTRFGAILFSNEPKIKFTLNNYSSKGDIRNAIKALVPPKDNTHTSEALEYSLQFFNEEHGGRRSFRVPQILMVITDGAATNPDNLRENSNALRANNITVFSIGVENANKNELLIMAGNNQSNVFYVDKFDQLETLFSSCECVFSLAACELMDLVFLIDRSGSITSANHNTVKNFTAEIVMRLEISDKLTHIGLAQFSADFRHEFYLNDYYSEKDIVDHIKMIRYSGGETYLGRALRSMKQYFSPLRGSRIQGKVPQTLVLLSDGNSYDEVENPANELRALGIDIFAVAIGDVYRTQLLKITGDPRKMIGVGDINNLPNFKTKVVDAICGAPSD
;
A
#
# COMPACT_ATOMS: atom_id res chain seq x y z
N GLU A 1 8.45 -32.77 16.48
CA GLU A 1 8.63 -32.09 15.18
C GLU A 1 8.67 -30.56 15.29
N VAL A 2 7.82 -29.91 16.08
CA VAL A 2 7.87 -28.45 16.33
C VAL A 2 9.18 -27.97 16.99
N LEU A 3 9.84 -28.82 17.78
CA LEU A 3 11.16 -28.51 18.37
C LEU A 3 12.31 -28.49 17.34
N PHE A 4 12.14 -29.15 16.19
CA PHE A 4 13.13 -29.18 15.11
C PHE A 4 13.05 -27.90 14.26
N LEU A 5 11.83 -27.39 14.02
CA LEU A 5 11.58 -26.12 13.31
C LEU A 5 12.06 -24.88 14.09
N MET A 6 12.12 -24.92 15.42
CA MET A 6 12.70 -23.83 16.22
C MET A 6 14.24 -23.78 16.18
N MET A 7 14.91 -24.89 15.86
CA MET A 7 16.36 -24.88 15.61
C MET A 7 16.71 -24.29 14.24
N ASP A 8 15.85 -24.49 13.23
CA ASP A 8 16.10 -23.99 11.88
C ASP A 8 15.91 -22.46 11.73
N MET A 9 14.99 -21.84 12.48
CA MET A 9 14.75 -20.39 12.36
C MET A 9 15.93 -19.53 12.86
N VAL A 10 16.64 -20.01 13.88
CA VAL A 10 17.85 -19.36 14.44
C VAL A 10 19.07 -19.61 13.54
N CYS A 11 19.10 -20.76 12.86
CA CYS A 11 20.08 -21.06 11.81
C CYS A 11 19.89 -20.15 10.59
N PHE A 12 18.65 -19.82 10.23
CA PHE A 12 18.30 -19.00 9.06
C PHE A 12 18.73 -17.52 9.17
N ILE A 13 18.70 -16.93 10.37
CA ILE A 13 19.03 -15.50 10.57
C ILE A 13 20.54 -15.24 10.43
N CYS A 14 21.39 -16.17 10.87
CA CYS A 14 22.84 -16.08 10.68
C CYS A 14 23.33 -16.56 9.30
N GLN A 15 22.58 -17.40 8.58
CA GLN A 15 22.90 -17.76 7.19
C GLN A 15 22.86 -16.56 6.23
N ASN A 16 22.07 -15.52 6.52
CA ASN A 16 22.05 -14.26 5.76
C ASN A 16 23.08 -13.21 6.25
N ALA A 17 23.64 -13.39 7.44
CA ALA A 17 24.68 -12.54 8.03
C ALA A 17 26.07 -13.09 7.71
N THR A 18 26.40 -13.17 6.43
CA THR A 18 27.57 -13.90 5.93
C THR A 18 28.90 -13.19 6.13
N LEU A 19 28.93 -11.92 6.57
CA LEU A 19 30.15 -11.10 6.60
C LEU A 19 30.19 -10.25 7.88
N GLY A 20 31.21 -10.45 8.72
CA GLY A 20 31.37 -9.75 9.99
C GLY A 20 32.62 -10.17 10.75
N ASP A 21 33.15 -9.29 11.60
CA ASP A 21 34.25 -9.60 12.52
C ASP A 21 33.70 -9.59 13.95
N ILE A 22 33.73 -10.74 14.62
CA ILE A 22 33.16 -10.93 15.96
C ILE A 22 34.27 -11.25 16.95
N VAL A 23 34.41 -10.44 17.99
CA VAL A 23 35.34 -10.68 19.09
C VAL A 23 34.56 -11.02 20.35
N PHE A 24 34.75 -12.23 20.87
CA PHE A 24 34.23 -12.63 22.17
C PHE A 24 35.21 -12.20 23.27
N LEU A 25 34.72 -11.38 24.19
CA LEU A 25 35.47 -10.95 25.38
C LEU A 25 34.84 -11.58 26.61
N ILE A 26 35.54 -12.53 27.21
CA ILE A 26 34.98 -13.41 28.24
C ILE A 26 35.66 -13.13 29.57
N ASP A 27 34.84 -12.78 30.55
CA ASP A 27 35.26 -12.68 31.94
C ASP A 27 35.66 -14.09 32.44
N SER A 28 36.85 -14.16 33.05
CA SER A 28 37.42 -15.35 33.66
C SER A 28 37.92 -15.04 35.07
N SER A 29 37.30 -14.06 35.72
CA SER A 29 37.51 -13.70 37.12
C SER A 29 37.19 -14.85 38.09
N GLY A 30 37.67 -14.73 39.32
CA GLY A 30 37.47 -15.74 40.37
C GLY A 30 36.00 -15.97 40.75
N SER A 31 35.12 -14.97 40.57
CA SER A 31 33.69 -15.06 40.89
C SER A 31 32.94 -16.06 40.01
N ILE A 32 33.42 -16.27 38.79
CA ILE A 32 32.81 -17.19 37.84
C ILE A 32 33.00 -18.64 38.28
N GLY A 33 34.09 -18.98 38.96
CA GLY A 33 34.38 -20.36 39.37
C GLY A 33 34.85 -21.26 38.22
N GLU A 34 35.74 -22.21 38.53
CA GLU A 34 36.36 -23.08 37.53
C GLU A 34 35.35 -24.05 36.90
N GLU A 35 34.28 -24.43 37.61
CA GLU A 35 33.23 -25.29 37.07
C GLU A 35 32.43 -24.66 35.92
N ASN A 36 32.29 -23.32 35.90
CA ASN A 36 31.47 -22.63 34.91
C ASN A 36 32.19 -22.40 33.58
N ILE A 37 33.52 -22.59 33.51
CA ILE A 37 34.26 -22.49 32.24
C ILE A 37 33.77 -23.52 31.21
N ARG A 38 33.36 -24.72 31.69
CA ARG A 38 32.78 -25.77 30.82
C ARG A 38 31.46 -25.31 30.20
N ILE A 39 30.65 -24.57 30.96
CA ILE A 39 29.37 -24.04 30.50
C ILE A 39 29.60 -22.95 29.46
N ILE A 40 30.58 -22.07 29.69
CA ILE A 40 30.96 -21.01 28.75
C ILE A 40 31.51 -21.59 27.45
N ARG A 41 32.39 -22.60 27.50
CA ARG A 41 32.88 -23.31 26.29
C ARG A 41 31.72 -23.91 25.49
N ALA A 42 30.79 -24.59 26.17
CA ALA A 42 29.60 -25.15 25.52
C ALA A 42 28.72 -24.06 24.90
N PHE A 43 28.57 -22.91 25.55
CA PHE A 43 27.80 -21.78 25.03
C PHE A 43 28.44 -21.20 23.77
N LEU A 44 29.75 -20.90 23.82
CA LEU A 44 30.51 -20.39 22.68
C LEU A 44 30.50 -21.37 21.51
N ARG A 45 30.71 -22.66 21.77
CA ARG A 45 30.58 -23.73 20.76
C ARG A 45 29.22 -23.68 20.07
N ASN A 46 28.13 -23.59 20.85
CA ASN A 46 26.77 -23.55 20.30
C ASN A 46 26.46 -22.26 19.51
N VAL A 47 27.04 -21.13 19.88
CA VAL A 47 26.92 -19.88 19.11
C VAL A 47 27.72 -19.97 17.81
N ILE A 48 29.00 -20.34 17.91
CA ILE A 48 29.96 -20.41 16.79
C ILE A 48 29.57 -21.46 15.75
N GLN A 49 28.98 -22.59 16.17
CA GLN A 49 28.47 -23.61 15.26
C GLN A 49 27.42 -23.08 14.27
N ASN A 50 26.69 -22.03 14.66
CA ASN A 50 25.64 -21.41 13.85
C ASN A 50 26.13 -20.19 13.06
N LEU A 51 27.43 -19.88 13.09
CA LEU A 51 28.05 -18.84 12.27
C LEU A 51 28.68 -19.43 11.00
N ASP A 52 28.59 -18.71 9.89
CA ASP A 52 29.24 -19.06 8.63
C ASP A 52 30.68 -18.52 8.59
N ILE A 53 31.61 -19.30 9.14
CA ILE A 53 33.01 -18.89 9.34
C ILE A 53 33.84 -19.18 8.09
N GLY A 54 34.60 -18.18 7.65
CA GLY A 54 35.38 -18.23 6.43
C GLY A 54 36.26 -16.99 6.23
N PRO A 55 37.29 -17.05 5.37
CA PRO A 55 38.18 -15.91 5.12
C PRO A 55 37.43 -14.69 4.57
N ASP A 56 36.44 -14.91 3.71
CA ASP A 56 35.57 -13.86 3.14
C ASP A 56 34.20 -13.81 3.83
N LYS A 57 34.06 -14.42 5.01
CA LYS A 57 32.79 -14.56 5.73
C LYS A 57 32.83 -14.00 7.14
N VAL A 58 32.25 -14.67 8.14
CA VAL A 58 32.42 -14.29 9.55
C VAL A 58 33.81 -14.70 10.03
N GLN A 59 34.56 -13.78 10.63
CA GLN A 59 35.82 -14.06 11.32
C GLN A 59 35.62 -13.90 12.83
N VAL A 60 36.21 -14.79 13.63
CA VAL A 60 36.00 -14.84 15.09
C VAL A 60 37.33 -14.72 15.81
N GLY A 61 37.40 -13.82 16.79
CA GLY A 61 38.50 -13.70 17.75
C GLY A 61 37.99 -13.92 19.17
N LEU A 62 38.87 -14.35 20.08
CA LEU A 62 38.51 -14.58 21.48
C LEU A 62 39.60 -14.09 22.44
N ALA A 63 39.18 -13.27 23.40
CA ALA A 63 40.00 -12.80 24.52
C ALA A 63 39.36 -13.20 25.86
N LEU A 64 40.18 -13.61 26.81
CA LEU A 64 39.78 -13.79 28.21
C LEU A 64 40.27 -12.60 29.03
N TYR A 65 39.61 -12.27 30.14
CA TYR A 65 40.16 -11.29 31.08
C TYR A 65 39.85 -11.63 32.54
N ALA A 66 40.73 -11.16 33.42
CA ALA A 66 40.50 -11.09 34.86
C ALA A 66 41.15 -9.79 35.37
N ASN A 67 42.23 -9.88 36.15
CA ASN A 67 43.07 -8.73 36.51
C ASN A 67 43.71 -8.07 35.28
N SER A 68 44.02 -8.86 34.26
CA SER A 68 44.59 -8.43 32.99
C SER A 68 43.99 -9.27 31.86
N PRO A 69 43.81 -8.68 30.67
CA PRO A 69 43.32 -9.42 29.52
C PRO A 69 44.41 -10.36 28.98
N LYS A 70 43.98 -11.52 28.46
CA LYS A 70 44.81 -12.54 27.82
C LYS A 70 44.28 -12.79 26.41
N LYS A 71 45.21 -12.83 25.46
CA LYS A 71 44.93 -13.19 24.07
C LYS A 71 44.83 -14.71 23.93
N GLU A 72 43.73 -15.23 23.38
CA GLU A 72 43.64 -16.65 23.00
C GLU A 72 43.91 -16.81 21.50
N PHE A 73 43.11 -16.18 20.64
CA PHE A 73 43.34 -16.15 19.19
C PHE A 73 42.68 -14.93 18.52
N LEU A 74 43.33 -14.39 17.49
CA LEU A 74 42.91 -13.22 16.72
C LEU A 74 41.95 -13.59 15.57
N LEU A 75 41.31 -12.58 14.97
CA LEU A 75 40.36 -12.76 13.86
C LEU A 75 40.97 -13.51 12.66
N LYS A 76 42.28 -13.35 12.43
CA LYS A 76 43.00 -13.98 11.32
C LYS A 76 43.54 -15.39 11.59
N ASP A 77 43.53 -15.85 12.84
CA ASP A 77 44.28 -17.05 13.23
C ASP A 77 43.56 -18.35 12.83
N HIS A 78 42.22 -18.29 12.68
CA HIS A 78 41.39 -19.42 12.28
C HIS A 78 40.36 -19.00 11.24
N MET A 79 40.42 -19.60 10.04
CA MET A 79 39.60 -19.22 8.88
C MET A 79 38.53 -20.25 8.52
N ASP A 80 38.36 -21.29 9.33
CA ASP A 80 37.30 -22.28 9.19
C ASP A 80 36.68 -22.60 10.55
N ARG A 81 35.42 -23.04 10.52
CA ARG A 81 34.62 -23.29 11.73
C ARG A 81 35.26 -24.33 12.65
N THR A 82 35.86 -25.38 12.11
CA THR A 82 36.41 -26.49 12.90
C THR A 82 37.61 -26.00 13.72
N ALA A 83 38.53 -25.25 13.09
CA ALA A 83 39.68 -24.66 13.78
C ALA A 83 39.28 -23.72 14.92
N VAL A 84 38.26 -22.87 14.71
CA VAL A 84 37.74 -21.98 15.76
C VAL A 84 37.16 -22.80 16.93
N LEU A 85 36.39 -23.85 16.65
CA LEU A 85 35.79 -24.69 17.69
C LEU A 85 36.82 -25.47 18.49
N ASP A 86 37.89 -25.95 17.85
CA ASP A 86 38.99 -26.64 18.52
C ASP A 86 39.77 -25.69 19.43
N ALA A 87 40.01 -24.45 18.99
CA ALA A 87 40.65 -23.41 19.80
C ALA A 87 39.83 -23.03 21.03
N VAL A 88 38.49 -22.94 20.90
CA VAL A 88 37.57 -22.67 22.01
C VAL A 88 37.64 -23.76 23.09
N GLU A 89 37.92 -25.02 22.76
CA GLU A 89 38.06 -26.07 23.77
C GLU A 89 39.32 -25.98 24.62
N GLN A 90 40.34 -25.27 24.14
CA GLN A 90 41.63 -25.13 24.83
C GLN A 90 41.66 -23.97 25.83
N ILE A 91 40.62 -23.12 25.90
CA ILE A 91 40.62 -21.91 26.74
C ILE A 91 40.72 -22.26 28.23
N ALA A 92 41.72 -21.74 28.94
CA ALA A 92 41.96 -22.05 30.35
C ALA A 92 41.48 -20.92 31.29
N PHE A 93 40.96 -21.28 32.46
CA PHE A 93 40.45 -20.33 33.46
C PHE A 93 41.59 -19.53 34.13
N LEU A 94 41.46 -18.20 34.21
CA LEU A 94 42.56 -17.26 34.53
C LEU A 94 42.65 -16.75 35.98
N ARG A 95 41.64 -16.92 36.85
CA ARG A 95 41.64 -16.55 38.28
C ARG A 95 42.15 -15.11 38.58
N GLY A 96 41.25 -14.21 38.95
CA GLY A 96 41.60 -12.84 39.38
C GLY A 96 40.38 -11.96 39.62
N GLY A 97 40.57 -10.63 39.70
CA GLY A 97 39.49 -9.65 39.71
C GLY A 97 38.87 -9.42 38.32
N THR A 98 38.02 -8.41 38.19
CA THR A 98 37.19 -8.17 37.00
C THR A 98 37.48 -6.79 36.40
N ASN A 99 38.60 -6.63 35.69
CA ASN A 99 38.97 -5.35 35.05
C ASN A 99 38.39 -5.24 33.61
N THR A 100 37.08 -5.03 33.50
CA THR A 100 36.37 -4.93 32.21
C THR A 100 36.78 -3.71 31.40
N GLY A 101 37.14 -2.59 32.03
CA GLY A 101 37.58 -1.37 31.35
C GLY A 101 38.87 -1.59 30.55
N LYS A 102 39.91 -2.13 31.20
CA LYS A 102 41.16 -2.55 30.54
C LYS A 102 40.93 -3.58 29.45
N ALA A 103 39.99 -4.50 29.66
CA ALA A 103 39.67 -5.54 28.69
C ALA A 103 39.03 -4.97 27.41
N LEU A 104 38.16 -3.97 27.53
CA LEU A 104 37.56 -3.25 26.39
C LEU A 104 38.60 -2.45 25.59
N ASP A 105 39.53 -1.77 26.26
CA ASP A 105 40.64 -1.09 25.57
C ASP A 105 41.59 -2.09 24.90
N PHE A 106 41.82 -3.25 25.50
CA PHE A 106 42.66 -4.30 24.92
C PHE A 106 42.09 -4.86 23.61
N ILE A 107 40.79 -5.21 23.54
CA ILE A 107 40.21 -5.70 22.27
C ILE A 107 40.18 -4.60 21.21
N ARG A 108 40.06 -3.33 21.62
CA ARG A 108 40.18 -2.18 20.72
C ARG A 108 41.58 -2.09 20.09
N GLU A 109 42.63 -2.30 20.87
CA GLU A 109 44.03 -2.13 20.45
C GLU A 109 44.63 -3.37 19.78
N GLU A 110 44.15 -4.56 20.11
CA GLU A 110 44.80 -5.82 19.71
C GLU A 110 43.94 -6.70 18.79
N TYR A 111 42.62 -6.49 18.72
CA TYR A 111 41.71 -7.33 17.91
C TYR A 111 41.06 -6.55 16.78
N PHE A 112 40.57 -5.34 17.05
CA PHE A 112 39.96 -4.47 16.04
C PHE A 112 41.00 -3.65 15.26
N THR A 113 42.10 -4.31 14.88
CA THR A 113 43.19 -3.73 14.07
C THR A 113 43.42 -4.54 12.80
N ALA A 114 43.93 -3.89 11.76
CA ALA A 114 44.16 -4.54 10.47
C ALA A 114 45.17 -5.69 10.59
N GLU A 115 46.18 -5.52 11.44
CA GLU A 115 47.23 -6.50 11.74
C GLU A 115 46.67 -7.75 12.41
N ALA A 116 45.56 -7.63 13.14
CA ALA A 116 44.87 -8.73 13.82
C ALA A 116 43.82 -9.43 12.93
N GLY A 117 43.59 -8.93 11.72
CA GLY A 117 42.60 -9.46 10.78
C GLY A 117 41.31 -8.64 10.67
N SER A 118 41.15 -7.56 11.44
CA SER A 118 39.95 -6.72 11.32
C SER A 118 39.83 -6.10 9.94
N ARG A 119 38.67 -6.31 9.33
CA ARG A 119 38.26 -5.80 8.03
C ARG A 119 37.44 -4.52 8.15
N ALA A 120 37.57 -3.78 9.26
CA ALA A 120 36.89 -2.50 9.47
C ALA A 120 37.13 -1.49 8.32
N ARG A 121 38.34 -1.43 7.77
CA ARG A 121 38.68 -0.57 6.60
C ARG A 121 37.96 -0.99 5.31
N GLN A 122 37.53 -2.24 5.23
CA GLN A 122 36.74 -2.79 4.13
C GLN A 122 35.23 -2.64 4.40
N HIS A 123 34.85 -1.90 5.45
CA HIS A 123 33.46 -1.68 5.87
C HIS A 123 32.74 -2.96 6.30
N VAL A 124 33.49 -3.97 6.74
CA VAL A 124 32.93 -5.18 7.36
C VAL A 124 32.45 -4.82 8.77
N PRO A 125 31.24 -5.24 9.18
CA PRO A 125 30.74 -4.94 10.52
C PRO A 125 31.60 -5.53 11.63
N GLN A 126 31.88 -4.72 12.65
CA GLN A 126 32.69 -5.09 13.80
C GLN A 126 31.79 -5.28 15.04
N ILE A 127 31.89 -6.43 15.70
CA ILE A 127 31.06 -6.79 16.86
C ILE A 127 31.95 -7.25 18.01
N ALA A 128 31.71 -6.70 19.20
CA ALA A 128 32.25 -7.20 20.45
C ALA A 128 31.12 -7.83 21.28
N VAL A 129 31.30 -9.07 21.74
CA VAL A 129 30.37 -9.74 22.66
C VAL A 129 31.07 -9.92 24.00
N LEU A 130 30.70 -9.11 24.99
CA LEU A 130 31.18 -9.19 26.36
C LEU A 130 30.31 -10.16 27.17
N LEU A 131 30.91 -11.09 27.89
CA LEU A 131 30.25 -11.92 28.89
C LEU A 131 30.89 -11.68 30.26
N THR A 132 30.09 -11.28 31.27
CA THR A 132 30.56 -11.00 32.63
C THR A 132 29.53 -11.39 33.70
N ASP A 133 29.99 -11.76 34.90
CA ASP A 133 29.12 -12.12 36.04
C ASP A 133 29.07 -11.05 37.14
N GLY A 134 29.79 -9.93 36.96
CA GLY A 134 30.03 -8.97 38.04
C GLY A 134 30.31 -7.56 37.56
N ASN A 135 30.49 -6.67 38.53
CA ASN A 135 30.88 -5.29 38.28
C ASN A 135 32.36 -5.21 37.98
N SER A 136 32.72 -4.30 37.08
CA SER A 136 34.10 -3.96 36.81
C SER A 136 34.79 -3.32 38.03
N ASP A 137 36.01 -3.75 38.33
CA ASP A 137 36.90 -3.17 39.34
C ASP A 137 37.57 -1.86 38.86
N ASP A 138 37.48 -1.56 37.56
CA ASP A 138 37.98 -0.36 36.90
C ASP A 138 36.89 0.38 36.07
N SER A 139 37.21 1.57 35.59
CA SER A 139 36.24 2.42 34.86
C SER A 139 35.99 1.92 33.44
N VAL A 140 34.72 1.65 33.13
CA VAL A 140 34.29 1.13 31.82
C VAL A 140 33.79 2.20 30.84
N SER A 141 33.43 3.39 31.33
CA SER A 141 32.71 4.41 30.54
C SER A 141 33.51 4.92 29.34
N ILE A 142 34.79 5.24 29.55
CA ILE A 142 35.66 5.77 28.50
C ILE A 142 36.11 4.66 27.53
N PRO A 143 36.59 3.48 27.99
CA PRO A 143 36.93 2.38 27.09
C PRO A 143 35.75 1.92 26.22
N ALA A 144 34.56 1.75 26.80
CA ALA A 144 33.38 1.36 26.04
C ALA A 144 32.97 2.42 25.01
N LYS A 145 33.06 3.71 25.36
CA LYS A 145 32.82 4.80 24.41
C LYS A 145 33.82 4.76 23.25
N ARG A 146 35.12 4.63 23.53
CA ARG A 146 36.17 4.56 22.49
C ARG A 146 35.96 3.39 21.54
N LEU A 147 35.55 2.24 22.08
CA LEU A 147 35.24 1.06 21.28
C LEU A 147 34.03 1.30 20.36
N ARG A 148 32.94 1.90 20.88
CA ARG A 148 31.77 2.27 20.07
C ARG A 148 32.06 3.38 19.04
N ASP A 149 32.95 4.33 19.37
CA ASP A 149 33.38 5.40 18.46
C ASP A 149 34.15 4.85 17.24
N LEU A 150 34.67 3.61 17.31
CA LEU A 150 35.22 2.87 16.16
C LEU A 150 34.16 2.09 15.36
N ASN A 151 32.87 2.39 15.56
CA ASN A 151 31.73 1.68 14.95
C ASN A 151 31.66 0.19 15.29
N VAL A 152 32.21 -0.21 16.45
CA VAL A 152 32.04 -1.57 16.99
C VAL A 152 30.70 -1.65 17.73
N PHE A 153 29.87 -2.65 17.40
CA PHE A 153 28.68 -2.97 18.18
C PHE A 153 29.04 -3.82 19.39
N VAL A 154 28.79 -3.31 20.58
CA VAL A 154 29.10 -3.96 21.85
C VAL A 154 27.83 -4.57 22.44
N PHE A 155 27.78 -5.90 22.43
CA PHE A 155 26.78 -6.71 23.13
C PHE A 155 27.31 -7.09 24.50
N VAL A 156 26.42 -7.10 25.50
CA VAL A 156 26.79 -7.42 26.88
C VAL A 156 25.85 -8.50 27.42
N ILE A 157 26.45 -9.63 27.81
CA ILE A 157 25.79 -10.76 28.46
C ILE A 157 26.15 -10.70 29.94
N GLY A 158 25.18 -10.32 30.77
CA GLY A 158 25.30 -10.32 32.21
C GLY A 158 24.77 -11.61 32.82
N VAL A 159 25.57 -12.29 33.63
CA VAL A 159 25.17 -13.52 34.33
C VAL A 159 25.05 -13.25 35.83
N SER A 160 24.02 -13.78 36.48
CA SER A 160 23.74 -13.58 37.91
C SER A 160 23.35 -12.12 38.24
N GLN A 161 23.80 -11.58 39.38
CA GLN A 161 23.43 -10.24 39.87
C GLN A 161 24.41 -9.18 39.36
N VAL A 162 24.09 -8.60 38.21
CA VAL A 162 24.92 -7.59 37.53
C VAL A 162 24.33 -6.19 37.67
N ASN A 163 25.19 -5.16 37.76
CA ASN A 163 24.70 -3.77 37.77
C ASN A 163 24.24 -3.35 36.37
N SER A 164 22.92 -3.33 36.18
CA SER A 164 22.29 -2.95 34.92
C SER A 164 22.72 -1.58 34.39
N ASN A 165 23.09 -0.62 35.26
CA ASN A 165 23.58 0.69 34.83
C ASN A 165 24.99 0.60 34.23
N GLN A 166 25.85 -0.25 34.78
CA GLN A 166 27.18 -0.46 34.22
C GLN A 166 27.10 -1.16 32.85
N LEU A 167 26.21 -2.15 32.69
CA LEU A 167 26.00 -2.80 31.39
C LEU A 167 25.46 -1.81 30.35
N LYS A 168 24.54 -0.91 30.73
CA LYS A 168 24.02 0.18 29.86
C LYS A 168 25.10 1.16 29.42
N ILE A 169 26.13 1.36 30.23
CA ILE A 169 27.28 2.21 29.89
C ILE A 169 28.18 1.50 28.85
N ILE A 170 28.26 0.17 28.88
CA ILE A 170 29.13 -0.64 28.02
C ILE A 170 28.47 -0.99 26.68
N ALA A 171 27.19 -1.39 26.70
CA ALA A 171 26.46 -1.83 25.52
C ALA A 171 26.15 -0.69 24.54
N ASN A 172 25.75 -1.04 23.31
CA ASN A 172 25.20 -0.10 22.35
C ASN A 172 23.78 0.37 22.72
N TYR A 173 23.32 1.47 22.10
CA TYR A 173 22.00 2.07 22.35
C TYR A 173 21.02 1.75 21.20
N PRO A 174 19.77 1.37 21.48
CA PRO A 174 19.16 1.33 22.81
C PRO A 174 19.52 0.05 23.59
N PRO A 175 19.78 0.11 24.92
CA PRO A 175 20.40 -0.99 25.65
C PRO A 175 19.58 -2.29 25.68
N GLU A 176 18.26 -2.20 25.54
CA GLU A 176 17.35 -3.34 25.42
C GLU A 176 17.65 -4.27 24.24
N ASP A 177 18.32 -3.78 23.20
CA ASP A 177 18.68 -4.57 22.02
C ASP A 177 20.08 -5.19 22.12
N TYR A 178 20.91 -4.73 23.07
CA TYR A 178 22.34 -5.07 23.17
C TYR A 178 22.73 -5.67 24.53
N ILE A 179 21.80 -5.76 25.47
CA ILE A 179 22.00 -6.34 26.79
C ILE A 179 21.14 -7.59 26.94
N LEU A 180 21.79 -8.71 27.22
CA LEU A 180 21.13 -9.96 27.59
C LEU A 180 21.52 -10.29 29.03
N THR A 181 20.53 -10.61 29.87
CA THR A 181 20.80 -10.99 31.26
C THR A 181 20.19 -12.34 31.58
N THR A 182 20.91 -13.15 32.34
CA THR A 182 20.37 -14.38 32.90
C THR A 182 20.76 -14.54 34.36
N ASN A 183 19.94 -15.23 35.14
CA ASN A 183 20.12 -15.33 36.59
C ASN A 183 21.20 -16.34 37.02
N SER A 184 21.68 -17.20 36.10
CA SER A 184 22.74 -18.17 36.41
C SER A 184 23.46 -18.69 35.16
N PHE A 185 24.67 -19.25 35.32
CA PHE A 185 25.40 -19.86 34.21
C PHE A 185 24.66 -21.05 33.60
N GLN A 186 23.91 -21.83 34.38
CA GLN A 186 23.16 -22.99 33.89
C GLN A 186 22.10 -22.61 32.84
N THR A 187 21.58 -21.39 32.91
CA THR A 187 20.56 -20.86 31.98
C THR A 187 21.15 -20.07 30.82
N LEU A 188 22.49 -19.90 30.76
CA LEU A 188 23.20 -19.16 29.71
C LEU A 188 22.89 -19.69 28.30
N GLN A 189 22.70 -20.99 28.15
CA GLN A 189 22.34 -21.62 26.87
C GLN A 189 21.01 -21.12 26.28
N SER A 190 20.08 -20.65 27.13
CA SER A 190 18.79 -20.11 26.65
C SER A 190 18.95 -18.79 25.89
N LEU A 191 20.02 -18.03 26.17
CA LEU A 191 20.30 -16.77 25.50
C LEU A 191 20.92 -16.95 24.10
N ARG A 192 21.29 -18.19 23.72
CA ARG A 192 21.94 -18.50 22.45
C ARG A 192 21.15 -17.95 21.26
N ASN A 193 19.84 -18.23 21.21
CA ASN A 193 19.00 -17.85 20.09
C ASN A 193 18.86 -16.33 20.00
N THR A 194 18.58 -15.67 21.12
CA THR A 194 18.46 -14.21 21.19
C THR A 194 19.77 -13.51 20.84
N LEU A 195 20.91 -14.05 21.28
CA LEU A 195 22.22 -13.52 20.91
C LEU A 195 22.48 -13.68 19.41
N LEU A 196 22.23 -14.86 18.83
CA LEU A 196 22.40 -15.09 17.40
C LEU A 196 21.48 -14.18 16.58
N GLU A 197 20.22 -14.05 16.97
CA GLU A 197 19.26 -13.16 16.31
C GLU A 197 19.73 -11.69 16.32
N THR A 198 20.16 -11.19 17.48
CA THR A 198 20.56 -9.78 17.65
C THR A 198 21.90 -9.46 17.02
N VAL A 199 22.90 -10.34 17.15
CA VAL A 199 24.21 -10.23 16.51
C VAL A 199 24.08 -10.31 14.99
N CYS A 200 23.35 -11.30 14.46
CA CYS A 200 23.18 -11.47 13.02
C CYS A 200 22.27 -10.40 12.40
N SER A 201 21.27 -9.89 13.13
CA SER A 201 20.54 -8.68 12.70
C SER A 201 21.44 -7.45 12.66
N SER A 202 22.37 -7.29 13.61
CA SER A 202 23.31 -6.15 13.61
C SER A 202 24.36 -6.22 12.49
N LEU A 203 24.79 -7.43 12.10
CA LEU A 203 25.57 -7.67 10.89
C LEU A 203 24.82 -7.26 9.61
N GLN A 204 23.49 -7.42 9.58
CA GLN A 204 22.64 -6.98 8.46
C GLN A 204 22.36 -5.45 8.49
N ILE A 205 22.23 -4.84 9.68
CA ILE A 205 21.94 -3.40 9.84
C ILE A 205 23.09 -2.51 9.34
N GLN A 206 24.36 -2.94 9.46
CA GLN A 206 25.47 -2.18 8.84
C GLN A 206 25.53 -2.32 7.30
N LYS A 207 24.92 -3.37 6.72
CA LYS A 207 24.60 -3.42 5.28
C LYS A 207 23.48 -2.42 4.92
N ILE A 208 22.44 -2.33 5.76
CA ILE A 208 21.29 -1.42 5.60
C ILE A 208 21.65 0.06 5.86
N GLY A 209 22.80 0.35 6.49
CA GLY A 209 23.42 1.67 6.52
C GLY A 209 23.71 2.27 5.13
N LYS A 210 23.57 1.48 4.06
CA LYS A 210 23.61 1.92 2.66
C LYS A 210 22.26 1.86 1.92
N ASP A 211 21.22 1.20 2.44
CA ASP A 211 19.93 1.03 1.74
C ASP A 211 18.85 2.05 2.11
N VAL A 212 19.27 3.24 2.58
CA VAL A 212 18.47 4.49 2.52
C VAL A 212 19.00 5.41 1.39
N GLN A 213 19.81 4.88 0.48
CA GLN A 213 20.23 5.56 -0.74
C GLN A 213 19.93 4.67 -1.96
N THR A 214 18.70 4.73 -2.49
CA THR A 214 18.32 4.59 -3.92
C THR A 214 16.81 4.37 -4.09
N GLU A 215 16.02 5.23 -3.46
CA GLU A 215 14.89 5.84 -4.16
C GLU A 215 15.41 7.20 -4.62
N VAL A 216 15.14 7.65 -5.84
CA VAL A 216 15.40 9.05 -6.22
C VAL A 216 14.34 9.91 -5.51
N ASN A 217 14.50 10.05 -4.20
CA ASN A 217 13.75 10.99 -3.36
C ASN A 217 14.38 12.36 -3.58
N THR A 218 14.08 12.98 -4.72
CA THR A 218 14.43 14.38 -5.00
C THR A 218 13.52 15.29 -4.19
N ALA A 219 14.08 16.01 -3.23
CA ALA A 219 13.34 16.98 -2.43
C ALA A 219 14.21 18.14 -1.99
N ASP A 220 13.59 19.30 -1.79
CA ASP A 220 14.23 20.47 -1.20
C ASP A 220 13.76 20.59 0.25
N VAL A 221 14.66 20.37 1.20
CA VAL A 221 14.37 20.35 2.64
C VAL A 221 15.02 21.54 3.31
N VAL A 222 14.24 22.39 3.97
CA VAL A 222 14.75 23.56 4.70
C VAL A 222 14.49 23.41 6.19
N PHE A 223 15.54 23.47 7.00
CA PHE A 223 15.44 23.54 8.46
C PHE A 223 15.36 25.00 8.90
N ILE A 224 14.30 25.36 9.62
CA ILE A 224 14.05 26.69 10.19
C ILE A 224 14.16 26.54 11.71
N ILE A 225 15.27 27.00 12.27
CA ILE A 225 15.71 26.68 13.63
C ILE A 225 15.64 27.93 14.51
N ASP A 226 14.84 27.86 15.57
CA ASP A 226 14.82 28.91 16.59
C ASP A 226 16.16 28.95 17.37
N GLU A 227 16.69 30.14 17.57
CA GLU A 227 17.86 30.43 18.41
C GLU A 227 17.55 31.45 19.52
N SER A 228 16.27 31.59 19.89
CA SER A 228 15.77 32.50 20.92
C SER A 228 16.37 32.24 22.30
N GLY A 229 16.28 33.26 23.16
CA GLY A 229 16.83 33.27 24.51
C GLY A 229 16.33 32.13 25.41
N GLY A 230 15.11 31.64 25.18
CA GLY A 230 14.45 30.59 25.96
C GLY A 230 15.14 29.22 25.85
N ILE A 231 15.77 28.97 24.70
CA ILE A 231 16.43 27.70 24.40
C ILE A 231 17.71 27.58 25.25
N GLY A 232 18.58 28.59 25.21
CA GLY A 232 19.89 28.53 25.84
C GLY A 232 20.87 27.58 25.14
N ASN A 233 22.17 27.82 25.34
CA ASN A 233 23.23 27.16 24.58
C ASN A 233 23.23 25.61 24.70
N ASN A 234 22.94 25.07 25.88
CA ASN A 234 22.94 23.62 26.10
C ASN A 234 21.80 22.91 25.36
N ASN A 235 20.60 23.50 25.32
CA ASN A 235 19.48 22.92 24.59
C ASN A 235 19.64 23.14 23.08
N PHE A 236 20.26 24.24 22.66
CA PHE A 236 20.60 24.47 21.26
C PHE A 236 21.52 23.37 20.72
N GLN A 237 22.47 22.87 21.53
CA GLN A 237 23.30 21.70 21.16
C GLN A 237 22.48 20.42 20.96
N LEU A 238 21.37 20.25 21.68
CA LEU A 238 20.44 19.14 21.48
C LEU A 238 19.69 19.28 20.16
N ILE A 239 19.26 20.50 19.79
CA ILE A 239 18.68 20.79 18.47
C ILE A 239 19.69 20.52 17.36
N GLN A 240 20.94 20.98 17.49
CA GLN A 240 22.02 20.70 16.53
C GLN A 240 22.21 19.19 16.33
N SER A 241 22.26 18.44 17.44
CA SER A 241 22.40 16.97 17.41
C SER A 241 21.22 16.29 16.72
N PHE A 242 20.00 16.78 16.99
CA PHE A 242 18.77 16.28 16.38
C PHE A 242 18.74 16.54 14.87
N VAL A 243 18.96 17.78 14.43
CA VAL A 243 18.99 18.16 12.99
C VAL A 243 20.11 17.44 12.26
N GLN A 244 21.31 17.37 12.86
CA GLN A 244 22.43 16.60 12.30
C GLN A 244 22.05 15.14 12.07
N SER A 245 21.29 14.55 13.01
CA SER A 245 20.85 13.16 12.87
C SER A 245 19.74 12.97 11.83
N LEU A 246 18.88 13.97 11.61
CA LEU A 246 17.89 13.95 10.52
C LEU A 246 18.57 14.08 9.16
N ILE A 247 19.51 15.00 9.00
CA ILE A 247 20.33 15.14 7.78
C ILE A 247 21.10 13.83 7.50
N GLY A 248 21.61 13.19 8.55
CA GLY A 248 22.34 11.92 8.44
C GLY A 248 21.56 10.78 7.79
N SER A 249 20.22 10.81 7.91
CA SER A 249 19.31 9.84 7.29
C SER A 249 18.78 10.22 5.92
N LEU A 250 19.07 11.44 5.43
CA LEU A 250 18.64 11.88 4.11
C LEU A 250 19.73 11.63 3.07
N ASN A 251 19.35 11.33 1.83
CA ASN A 251 20.29 11.22 0.71
C ASN A 251 20.70 12.61 0.20
N VAL A 252 21.43 13.35 1.02
CA VAL A 252 21.82 14.74 0.71
C VAL A 252 22.89 14.77 -0.35
N ASN A 253 22.54 15.31 -1.52
CA ASN A 253 23.43 15.63 -2.63
C ASN A 253 22.68 16.50 -3.67
N GLN A 254 23.41 17.05 -4.64
CA GLN A 254 22.84 17.97 -5.65
C GLN A 254 21.73 17.37 -6.54
N THR A 255 21.69 16.04 -6.69
CA THR A 255 20.69 15.31 -7.48
C THR A 255 19.59 14.65 -6.65
N GLY A 256 19.78 14.51 -5.34
CA GLY A 256 18.85 13.87 -4.40
C GLY A 256 18.15 14.91 -3.52
N VAL A 257 18.40 14.85 -2.21
CA VAL A 257 17.87 15.83 -1.26
C VAL A 257 18.80 17.04 -1.17
N ARG A 258 18.27 18.24 -1.40
CA ARG A 258 18.96 19.50 -1.18
C ARG A 258 18.57 20.07 0.18
N VAL A 259 19.53 20.59 0.95
CA VAL A 259 19.29 21.05 2.32
C VAL A 259 19.59 22.54 2.47
N GLY A 260 18.59 23.31 2.90
CA GLY A 260 18.74 24.71 3.34
C GLY A 260 18.69 24.82 4.86
N ILE A 261 19.38 25.82 5.42
CA ILE A 261 19.43 26.06 6.86
C ILE A 261 19.20 27.54 7.14
N VAL A 262 18.12 27.83 7.87
CA VAL A 262 17.75 29.15 8.36
C VAL A 262 17.71 29.09 9.88
N THR A 263 18.38 30.02 10.55
CA THR A 263 18.18 30.24 11.99
C THR A 263 17.47 31.57 12.21
N TYR A 264 16.75 31.73 13.31
CA TYR A 264 16.07 32.98 13.61
C TYR A 264 15.99 33.27 15.10
N ASN A 265 16.08 34.56 15.42
CA ASN A 265 15.75 35.14 16.72
C ASN A 265 14.82 36.35 16.50
N GLU A 266 15.30 37.57 16.71
CA GLU A 266 14.63 38.81 16.28
C GLU A 266 14.67 38.98 14.75
N ALA A 267 15.69 38.43 14.09
CA ALA A 267 15.85 38.48 12.64
C ALA A 267 16.29 37.13 12.07
N PRO A 268 15.68 36.66 10.97
CA PRO A 268 16.07 35.41 10.32
C PRO A 268 17.41 35.55 9.56
N LYS A 269 18.15 34.45 9.48
CA LYS A 269 19.42 34.38 8.76
C LYS A 269 19.56 33.04 8.03
N ALA A 270 19.71 33.10 6.71
CA ALA A 270 20.15 31.95 5.92
C ALA A 270 21.64 31.68 6.19
N HIS A 271 21.94 30.50 6.71
CA HIS A 271 23.29 30.00 6.88
C HIS A 271 23.71 29.10 5.71
N ALA A 272 22.75 28.44 5.08
CA ALA A 272 22.95 27.66 3.86
C ALA A 272 21.69 27.71 2.97
N TYR A 273 21.88 27.75 1.66
CA TYR A 273 20.84 27.66 0.64
C TYR A 273 20.80 26.23 0.06
N LEU A 274 19.80 25.93 -0.77
CA LEU A 274 19.58 24.57 -1.28
C LEU A 274 20.69 24.07 -2.22
N ASP A 275 21.51 24.97 -2.77
CA ASP A 275 22.69 24.66 -3.59
C ASP A 275 24.00 24.59 -2.78
N SER A 276 23.97 24.85 -1.46
CA SER A 276 25.18 25.11 -0.67
C SER A 276 25.99 23.87 -0.29
N PHE A 277 25.39 22.67 -0.26
CA PHE A 277 26.07 21.44 0.15
C PHE A 277 26.17 20.44 -1.01
N GLN A 278 27.37 19.87 -1.20
CA GLN A 278 27.57 18.82 -2.20
C GLN A 278 27.16 17.44 -1.68
N ASP A 279 27.38 17.20 -0.38
CA ASP A 279 27.10 15.93 0.26
C ASP A 279 26.58 16.08 1.69
N ARG A 280 26.11 14.95 2.21
CA ARG A 280 25.58 14.80 3.58
C ARG A 280 26.60 15.14 4.66
N THR A 281 27.87 14.79 4.48
CA THR A 281 28.90 15.01 5.50
C THR A 281 29.17 16.49 5.69
N GLU A 282 29.23 17.25 4.59
CA GLU A 282 29.38 18.71 4.61
C GLU A 282 28.23 19.37 5.39
N ALA A 283 26.98 19.02 5.07
CA ALA A 283 25.80 19.54 5.75
C ALA A 283 25.81 19.21 7.26
N GLN A 284 26.18 17.98 7.65
CA GLN A 284 26.27 17.57 9.05
C GLN A 284 27.38 18.29 9.82
N GLN A 285 28.53 18.52 9.19
CA GLN A 285 29.64 19.27 9.81
C GLN A 285 29.26 20.74 9.99
N PHE A 286 28.59 21.33 9.01
CA PHE A 286 28.14 22.72 9.07
C PHE A 286 27.18 22.99 10.23
N ILE A 287 26.22 22.09 10.50
CA ILE A 287 25.30 22.21 11.64
C ILE A 287 26.04 22.35 12.97
N LYS A 288 27.17 21.66 13.17
CA LYS A 288 27.98 21.75 14.39
C LYS A 288 28.64 23.11 14.59
N LEU A 289 28.84 23.87 13.51
CA LEU A 289 29.50 25.18 13.53
C LEU A 289 28.52 26.34 13.79
N LEU A 290 27.21 26.08 13.75
CA LEU A 290 26.21 27.08 14.07
C LEU A 290 26.40 27.55 15.53
N ARG A 291 26.39 28.88 15.72
CA ARG A 291 26.55 29.50 17.02
C ARG A 291 25.20 29.98 17.52
N TYR A 292 24.88 29.63 18.75
CA TYR A 292 23.72 30.16 19.45
C TYR A 292 23.89 31.66 19.72
N ARG A 293 22.90 32.48 19.37
CA ARG A 293 22.93 33.94 19.56
C ARG A 293 21.98 34.46 20.64
N GLY A 294 20.90 33.75 20.96
CA GLY A 294 19.85 34.25 21.84
C GLY A 294 19.08 35.43 21.22
N GLY A 295 18.01 35.88 21.89
CA GLY A 295 17.17 37.01 21.46
C GLY A 295 15.68 36.67 21.48
N GLY A 296 14.88 37.45 20.75
CA GLY A 296 13.45 37.19 20.53
C GLY A 296 13.17 35.97 19.64
N SER A 297 11.90 35.70 19.37
CA SER A 297 11.40 34.56 18.59
C SER A 297 10.39 35.01 17.53
N ASN A 298 10.87 35.67 16.47
CA ASN A 298 10.05 36.15 15.36
C ASN A 298 9.86 35.05 14.30
N THR A 299 9.01 34.05 14.59
CA THR A 299 8.75 32.91 13.70
C THR A 299 8.07 33.34 12.40
N GLY A 300 7.21 34.36 12.42
CA GLY A 300 6.54 34.86 11.21
C GLY A 300 7.53 35.40 10.17
N ALA A 301 8.46 36.23 10.61
CA ALA A 301 9.56 36.74 9.79
C ALA A 301 10.44 35.60 9.26
N ALA A 302 10.70 34.57 10.06
CA ALA A 302 11.48 33.41 9.65
C ALA A 302 10.82 32.58 8.55
N LEU A 303 9.51 32.31 8.67
CA LEU A 303 8.74 31.58 7.65
C LEU A 303 8.72 32.35 6.32
N ARG A 304 8.46 33.67 6.36
CA ARG A 304 8.47 34.52 5.17
C ARG A 304 9.85 34.57 4.52
N PHE A 305 10.90 34.73 5.33
CA PHE A 305 12.27 34.74 4.84
C PHE A 305 12.67 33.41 4.19
N ALA A 306 12.30 32.28 4.80
CA ALA A 306 12.54 30.96 4.22
C ALA A 306 11.82 30.78 2.88
N LEU A 307 10.57 31.25 2.77
CA LEU A 307 9.82 31.23 1.51
C LEU A 307 10.51 32.06 0.42
N GLU A 308 10.76 33.34 0.68
CA GLU A 308 11.25 34.28 -0.33
C GLU A 308 12.73 34.07 -0.68
N SER A 309 13.58 33.82 0.32
CA SER A 309 15.03 33.78 0.14
C SER A 309 15.58 32.38 -0.12
N VAL A 310 14.85 31.32 0.27
CA VAL A 310 15.34 29.94 0.13
C VAL A 310 14.46 29.13 -0.83
N PHE A 311 13.15 29.02 -0.60
CA PHE A 311 12.27 28.21 -1.46
C PHE A 311 11.95 28.84 -2.82
N LYS A 312 11.96 30.17 -2.94
CA LYS A 312 11.92 30.90 -4.22
C LYS A 312 13.31 31.39 -4.66
N GLY A 313 14.32 31.09 -3.84
CA GLY A 313 15.66 31.61 -3.98
C GLY A 313 16.64 30.60 -4.56
N ARG A 314 17.90 30.76 -4.17
CA ARG A 314 19.02 30.02 -4.76
C ARG A 314 18.93 28.52 -4.48
N GLY A 315 19.09 27.74 -5.55
CA GLY A 315 19.21 26.27 -5.48
C GLY A 315 17.88 25.52 -5.40
N SER A 316 16.73 26.19 -5.33
CA SER A 316 15.44 25.50 -5.32
C SER A 316 15.09 24.94 -6.70
N ARG A 317 14.42 23.79 -6.72
CA ARG A 317 13.94 23.09 -7.91
C ARG A 317 12.42 23.20 -8.01
N GLU A 318 11.89 23.44 -9.21
CA GLU A 318 10.45 23.58 -9.42
C GLU A 318 9.71 22.25 -9.26
N ASP A 319 10.19 21.18 -9.88
CA ASP A 319 9.50 19.88 -10.01
C ASP A 319 9.76 18.87 -8.87
N VAL A 320 10.18 19.34 -7.70
CA VAL A 320 10.48 18.47 -6.55
C VAL A 320 9.61 18.83 -5.34
N GLN A 321 9.37 17.83 -4.49
CA GLN A 321 8.69 18.07 -3.23
C GLN A 321 9.52 19.02 -2.34
N LYS A 322 8.90 20.09 -1.87
CA LYS A 322 9.51 21.05 -0.95
C LYS A 322 9.03 20.79 0.47
N VAL A 323 9.94 20.78 1.44
CA VAL A 323 9.66 20.43 2.84
C VAL A 323 10.31 21.47 3.76
N ALA A 324 9.53 22.07 4.65
CA ALA A 324 10.03 22.92 5.73
C ALA A 324 9.94 22.18 7.06
N ILE A 325 10.99 22.25 7.88
CA ILE A 325 11.00 21.69 9.24
C ILE A 325 11.31 22.83 10.20
N VAL A 326 10.31 23.26 10.95
CA VAL A 326 10.38 24.35 11.93
C VAL A 326 10.63 23.75 13.31
N VAL A 327 11.63 24.23 14.03
CA VAL A 327 11.90 23.85 15.43
C VAL A 327 11.83 25.12 16.27
N THR A 328 10.93 25.16 17.25
CA THR A 328 10.72 26.30 18.16
C THR A 328 10.47 25.85 19.59
N ASP A 329 10.79 26.70 20.57
CA ASP A 329 10.47 26.48 21.98
C ASP A 329 9.52 27.54 22.58
N SER A 330 9.12 28.53 21.77
CA SER A 330 8.32 29.65 22.22
C SER A 330 7.37 30.19 21.15
N LYS A 331 6.29 30.81 21.64
CA LYS A 331 5.28 31.49 20.85
C LYS A 331 5.93 32.62 20.04
N SER A 332 5.48 32.77 18.80
CA SER A 332 5.96 33.82 17.92
C SER A 332 5.69 35.21 18.52
N GLN A 333 6.71 36.08 18.52
CA GLN A 333 6.60 37.47 18.98
C GLN A 333 6.07 38.43 17.90
N ASP A 334 6.03 37.97 16.65
CA ASP A 334 5.46 38.66 15.50
C ASP A 334 4.28 37.90 14.88
N SER A 335 3.55 38.55 13.97
CA SER A 335 2.40 37.94 13.30
C SER A 335 2.85 36.89 12.28
N MET A 336 2.31 35.68 12.42
CA MET A 336 2.57 34.59 11.47
C MET A 336 1.53 34.48 10.35
N LYS A 337 0.38 35.18 10.46
CA LYS A 337 -0.82 34.93 9.62
C LYS A 337 -0.50 34.93 8.12
N GLU A 338 0.10 36.00 7.63
CA GLU A 338 0.44 36.17 6.21
C GLU A 338 1.54 35.21 5.76
N ALA A 339 2.59 35.03 6.57
CA ALA A 339 3.74 34.19 6.23
C ALA A 339 3.34 32.71 6.11
N VAL A 340 2.49 32.22 7.02
CA VAL A 340 1.94 30.87 6.99
C VAL A 340 1.02 30.68 5.78
N ALA A 341 0.13 31.64 5.52
CA ALA A 341 -0.78 31.57 4.38
C ALA A 341 0.00 31.48 3.05
N GLU A 342 0.99 32.35 2.83
CA GLU A 342 1.85 32.31 1.64
C GLU A 342 2.60 30.99 1.51
N LEU A 343 3.15 30.47 2.61
CA LEU A 343 3.88 29.20 2.63
C LEU A 343 2.96 28.01 2.31
N HIS A 344 1.72 28.00 2.81
CA HIS A 344 0.72 26.96 2.57
C HIS A 344 0.15 26.96 1.14
N TRP A 345 0.03 28.14 0.52
CA TRP A 345 -0.34 28.25 -0.89
C TRP A 345 0.79 27.81 -1.83
N PHE A 346 2.04 27.96 -1.41
CA PHE A 346 3.20 27.38 -2.08
C PHE A 346 3.24 25.84 -1.89
N PRO A 347 3.81 25.04 -2.82
CA PRO A 347 3.85 23.58 -2.69
C PRO A 347 4.89 23.08 -1.67
N VAL A 348 4.97 23.75 -0.51
CA VAL A 348 5.81 23.34 0.62
C VAL A 348 4.98 22.60 1.65
N ARG A 349 5.50 21.46 2.10
CA ARG A 349 4.96 20.73 3.25
C ARG A 349 5.72 21.11 4.51
N VAL A 350 5.01 21.67 5.48
CA VAL A 350 5.59 22.22 6.71
C VAL A 350 5.40 21.24 7.86
N PHE A 351 6.49 20.84 8.50
CA PHE A 351 6.55 20.14 9.76
C PHE A 351 6.91 21.11 10.87
N ALA A 352 6.12 21.15 11.95
CA ALA A 352 6.33 22.01 13.11
C ALA A 352 6.70 21.19 14.34
N ILE A 353 7.83 21.51 14.96
CA ILE A 353 8.33 20.85 16.17
C ILE A 353 8.36 21.87 17.30
N GLY A 354 7.50 21.67 18.30
CA GLY A 354 7.45 22.47 19.52
C GLY A 354 8.13 21.77 20.67
N VAL A 355 9.07 22.44 21.35
CA VAL A 355 9.73 21.93 22.55
C VAL A 355 9.28 22.72 23.76
N ASN A 356 8.79 22.07 24.81
CA ASN A 356 8.14 22.72 25.97
C ASN A 356 6.89 23.54 25.63
N GLU A 357 6.37 23.42 24.40
CA GLU A 357 5.30 24.27 23.93
C GLU A 357 4.28 23.51 23.08
N LYS A 358 3.00 23.72 23.41
CA LYS A 358 1.82 23.14 22.74
C LYS A 358 0.85 24.26 22.33
N THR A 359 1.38 25.29 21.67
CA THR A 359 0.61 26.47 21.27
C THR A 359 -0.20 26.25 20.00
N PRO A 360 -1.33 26.99 19.82
CA PRO A 360 -2.07 27.02 18.55
C PRO A 360 -1.18 27.35 17.35
N ASP A 361 -0.19 28.21 17.55
CA ASP A 361 0.85 28.62 16.60
C ASP A 361 1.49 27.45 15.82
N LEU A 362 1.79 26.32 16.50
CA LEU A 362 2.36 25.12 15.86
C LEU A 362 1.37 24.47 14.88
N TYR A 363 0.09 24.46 15.23
CA TYR A 363 -0.96 23.91 14.38
C TYR A 363 -1.29 24.82 13.20
N ASP A 364 -1.12 26.13 13.36
CA ASP A 364 -1.35 27.09 12.29
C ASP A 364 -0.24 27.00 11.24
N MET A 365 1.03 26.84 11.63
CA MET A 365 2.16 26.76 10.70
C MET A 365 2.31 25.41 9.98
N ALA A 366 1.80 24.32 10.55
CA ALA A 366 1.99 22.98 10.02
C ALA A 366 1.02 22.68 8.86
N SER A 367 1.49 21.90 7.88
CA SER A 367 0.63 21.47 6.78
C SER A 367 -0.47 20.50 7.23
N TYR A 368 -1.58 20.50 6.49
CA TYR A 368 -2.68 19.57 6.75
C TYR A 368 -2.35 18.14 6.26
N PRO A 369 -2.82 17.09 6.95
CA PRO A 369 -3.48 17.15 8.25
C PRO A 369 -2.46 17.46 9.36
N THR A 370 -2.78 18.42 10.23
CA THR A 370 -1.82 19.01 11.18
C THR A 370 -1.33 17.99 12.22
N ASN A 371 -2.14 16.99 12.54
CA ASN A 371 -1.80 15.86 13.41
C ASN A 371 -0.64 14.98 12.87
N ARG A 372 -0.33 15.04 11.57
CA ARG A 372 0.82 14.36 10.95
C ARG A 372 2.06 15.25 10.83
N HIS A 373 1.89 16.55 11.04
CA HIS A 373 2.91 17.55 10.77
C HIS A 373 3.32 18.35 12.00
N VAL A 374 2.59 18.26 13.11
CA VAL A 374 2.93 18.86 14.41
C VAL A 374 3.51 17.80 15.34
N PHE A 375 4.68 18.08 15.91
CA PHE A 375 5.35 17.25 16.90
C PHE A 375 5.68 18.09 18.13
N ALA A 376 4.93 17.91 19.21
CA ALA A 376 5.20 18.57 20.48
C ALA A 376 5.93 17.61 21.42
N VAL A 377 7.04 18.06 22.02
CA VAL A 377 7.78 17.32 23.04
C VAL A 377 7.88 18.13 24.32
N ASP A 378 7.88 17.45 25.46
CA ASP A 378 7.82 18.10 26.77
C ASP A 378 9.20 18.61 27.24
N ASN A 379 10.28 18.33 26.49
CA ASN A 379 11.63 18.88 26.70
C ASN A 379 12.59 18.50 25.56
N PHE A 380 13.73 19.18 25.49
CA PHE A 380 14.73 18.99 24.44
C PHE A 380 15.37 17.59 24.41
N MET A 381 15.38 16.85 25.53
CA MET A 381 15.92 15.47 25.55
C MET A 381 15.03 14.50 24.76
N GLN A 382 13.73 14.80 24.65
CA GLN A 382 12.77 14.02 23.88
C GLN A 382 12.86 14.23 22.36
N LEU A 383 13.71 15.16 21.87
CA LEU A 383 14.04 15.25 20.45
C LEU A 383 14.75 13.98 19.94
N LYS A 384 15.52 13.31 20.80
CA LYS A 384 16.25 12.08 20.46
C LYS A 384 15.33 10.92 20.03
N PRO A 385 14.29 10.54 20.79
CA PRO A 385 13.33 9.52 20.34
C PRO A 385 12.46 10.00 19.17
N LEU A 386 12.15 11.30 19.09
CA LEU A 386 11.36 11.88 18.00
C LEU A 386 12.02 11.69 16.61
N ARG A 387 13.35 11.58 16.58
CA ARG A 387 14.14 11.34 15.35
C ARG A 387 13.53 10.27 14.46
N LYS A 388 13.23 9.08 15.00
CA LYS A 388 12.80 7.92 14.20
C LYS A 388 11.42 8.14 13.58
N VAL A 389 10.55 8.87 14.28
CA VAL A 389 9.20 9.24 13.82
C VAL A 389 9.28 10.32 12.73
N MET A 390 10.12 11.34 12.94
CA MET A 390 10.34 12.41 11.96
C MET A 390 10.97 11.89 10.67
N GLN A 391 11.96 10.99 10.76
CA GLN A 391 12.57 10.36 9.59
C GLN A 391 11.52 9.69 8.70
N LYS A 392 10.64 8.88 9.29
CA LYS A 392 9.56 8.22 8.56
C LYS A 392 8.57 9.23 7.96
N SER A 393 8.23 10.26 8.71
CA SER A 393 7.27 11.29 8.28
C SER A 393 7.81 12.11 7.11
N ILE A 394 9.09 12.49 7.15
CA ILE A 394 9.78 13.21 6.08
C ILE A 394 9.91 12.33 4.83
N CYS A 395 10.35 11.07 4.97
CA CYS A 395 10.45 10.15 3.83
C CYS A 395 9.08 9.90 3.18
N SER A 396 8.05 9.61 3.99
CA SER A 396 6.67 9.45 3.51
C SER A 396 6.18 10.71 2.78
N ALA A 397 6.46 11.90 3.32
CA ALA A 397 6.11 13.15 2.68
C ALA A 397 6.82 13.35 1.33
N ILE A 398 8.09 13.00 1.22
CA ILE A 398 8.84 13.09 -0.03
C ILE A 398 8.26 12.12 -1.07
N ILE A 399 7.88 10.91 -0.66
CA ILE A 399 7.29 9.88 -1.52
C ILE A 399 5.86 10.25 -1.96
N GLN A 400 5.01 10.75 -1.05
CA GLN A 400 3.62 11.12 -1.34
C GLN A 400 3.49 12.36 -2.24
N GLY A 401 4.50 13.24 -2.25
CA GLY A 401 4.57 14.39 -3.16
C GLY A 401 4.55 14.00 -4.64
N SER A 402 5.07 12.83 -4.97
CA SER A 402 5.16 12.29 -6.33
C SER A 402 3.86 11.64 -6.85
N VAL A 403 2.82 11.51 -5.99
CA VAL A 403 1.63 10.66 -6.26
C VAL A 403 0.32 11.44 -6.38
N ASN A 404 0.28 12.72 -5.99
CA ASN A 404 -0.97 13.49 -5.93
C ASN A 404 -1.35 14.25 -7.23
N SER A 405 -1.19 13.62 -8.39
CA SER A 405 -1.90 14.03 -9.61
C SER A 405 -3.09 13.10 -9.86
N PHE A 406 -4.18 13.31 -9.13
CA PHE A 406 -5.47 12.70 -9.48
C PHE A 406 -5.99 13.34 -10.78
N LYS A 407 -5.60 12.80 -11.93
CA LYS A 407 -6.34 13.03 -13.19
C LYS A 407 -7.48 12.01 -13.25
N ASN A 408 -8.65 12.36 -12.72
CA ASN A 408 -9.86 11.59 -12.98
C ASN A 408 -10.36 11.90 -14.39
N SER A 409 -10.18 10.96 -15.33
CA SER A 409 -10.91 10.95 -16.60
C SER A 409 -12.20 10.14 -16.42
N ALA A 410 -13.27 10.80 -16.00
CA ALA A 410 -14.63 10.26 -16.08
C ALA A 410 -15.52 11.29 -16.77
N ASP A 411 -16.49 10.83 -17.56
CA ASP A 411 -17.42 11.67 -18.31
C ASP A 411 -18.31 12.51 -17.38
N ILE A 412 -17.99 13.80 -17.27
CA ILE A 412 -18.82 14.79 -16.57
C ILE A 412 -19.93 15.25 -17.53
N LYS A 413 -21.19 15.06 -17.12
CA LYS A 413 -22.38 15.68 -17.74
C LYS A 413 -22.40 17.20 -17.44
N GLU A 414 -23.15 17.98 -18.21
CA GLU A 414 -23.29 19.43 -17.97
C GLU A 414 -23.58 19.75 -16.49
N ALA A 415 -22.88 20.73 -15.90
CA ALA A 415 -23.05 21.09 -14.49
C ALA A 415 -22.97 22.60 -14.23
N ASP A 416 -23.79 23.07 -13.29
CA ASP A 416 -23.75 24.43 -12.76
C ASP A 416 -23.14 24.41 -11.35
N ILE A 417 -22.01 25.09 -11.15
CA ILE A 417 -21.35 25.22 -9.84
C ILE A 417 -21.44 26.66 -9.37
N ILE A 418 -22.18 26.90 -8.29
CA ILE A 418 -22.36 28.23 -7.71
C ILE A 418 -21.67 28.29 -6.36
N PHE A 419 -20.77 29.25 -6.19
CA PHE A 419 -20.17 29.56 -4.90
C PHE A 419 -21.01 30.64 -4.20
N LEU A 420 -21.40 30.37 -2.96
CA LEU A 420 -21.99 31.37 -2.05
C LEU A 420 -20.95 31.69 -0.97
N ILE A 421 -20.30 32.84 -1.08
CA ILE A 421 -19.23 33.24 -0.18
C ILE A 421 -19.68 34.34 0.77
N ASP A 422 -19.31 34.20 2.03
CA ASP A 422 -19.48 35.22 3.05
C ASP A 422 -18.56 36.42 2.75
N ASP A 423 -19.08 37.63 2.94
CA ASP A 423 -18.42 38.94 2.76
C ASP A 423 -18.67 39.84 3.99
N SER A 424 -18.95 39.23 5.15
CA SER A 424 -19.19 39.92 6.42
C SER A 424 -17.94 40.55 7.01
N ASP A 425 -18.12 41.41 8.03
CA ASP A 425 -17.03 42.11 8.75
C ASP A 425 -16.04 41.16 9.46
N ASN A 426 -16.37 39.86 9.53
CA ASN A 426 -15.49 38.81 10.07
C ASN A 426 -14.41 38.33 9.07
N ILE A 427 -14.43 38.87 7.86
CA ILE A 427 -13.59 38.51 6.72
C ILE A 427 -12.74 39.72 6.36
N ASP A 428 -11.42 39.54 6.38
CA ASP A 428 -10.49 40.58 5.93
C ASP A 428 -10.07 40.37 4.46
N SER A 429 -9.26 41.30 3.94
CA SER A 429 -8.78 41.25 2.56
C SER A 429 -7.92 40.00 2.27
N SER A 430 -7.23 39.44 3.27
CA SER A 430 -6.46 38.21 3.15
C SER A 430 -7.38 37.00 3.04
N ASP A 431 -8.41 36.93 3.87
CA ASP A 431 -9.40 35.86 3.86
C ASP A 431 -10.15 35.78 2.52
N LEU A 432 -10.52 36.94 1.94
CA LEU A 432 -11.11 37.01 0.61
C LEU A 432 -10.12 36.58 -0.48
N SER A 433 -8.83 36.95 -0.35
CA SER A 433 -7.77 36.53 -1.27
C SER A 433 -7.59 35.01 -1.28
N ASP A 434 -7.59 34.38 -0.11
CA ASP A 434 -7.49 32.92 0.03
C ASP A 434 -8.72 32.20 -0.53
N THR A 435 -9.91 32.77 -0.36
CA THR A 435 -11.14 32.28 -1.01
C THR A 435 -11.03 32.33 -2.54
N LYS A 436 -10.54 33.43 -3.11
CA LYS A 436 -10.31 33.55 -4.56
C LYS A 436 -9.28 32.54 -5.08
N LYS A 437 -8.17 32.34 -4.34
CA LYS A 437 -7.16 31.33 -4.66
C LYS A 437 -7.73 29.91 -4.61
N PHE A 438 -8.57 29.61 -3.61
CA PHE A 438 -9.26 28.34 -3.50
C PHE A 438 -10.16 28.09 -4.71
N ILE A 439 -11.02 29.05 -5.07
CA ILE A 439 -11.88 28.94 -6.25
C ILE A 439 -11.02 28.75 -7.50
N THR A 440 -9.95 29.53 -7.69
CA THR A 440 -9.06 29.40 -8.85
C THR A 440 -8.39 28.02 -8.91
N ASN A 441 -7.93 27.48 -7.77
CA ASN A 441 -7.32 26.17 -7.66
C ASN A 441 -8.33 25.05 -7.95
N PHE A 442 -9.54 25.17 -7.38
CA PHE A 442 -10.67 24.27 -7.60
C PHE A 442 -11.06 24.22 -9.08
N LEU A 443 -11.12 25.37 -9.73
CA LEU A 443 -11.46 25.49 -11.15
C LEU A 443 -10.34 25.01 -12.08
N GLY A 444 -9.08 25.03 -11.63
CA GLY A 444 -7.94 24.51 -12.36
C GLY A 444 -8.09 23.04 -12.77
N GLU A 445 -8.86 22.26 -12.01
CA GLU A 445 -9.14 20.84 -12.28
C GLU A 445 -10.07 20.61 -13.49
N PHE A 446 -10.73 21.66 -13.98
CA PHE A 446 -11.67 21.59 -15.10
C PHE A 446 -11.13 22.21 -16.41
N ARG A 447 -9.83 22.57 -16.47
CA ARG A 447 -9.21 23.29 -17.61
C ARG A 447 -9.36 22.61 -18.97
N ASP A 448 -9.42 21.27 -19.00
CA ASP A 448 -9.56 20.50 -20.24
C ASP A 448 -11.04 20.31 -20.67
N ARG A 449 -12.01 20.94 -19.99
CA ARG A 449 -13.46 20.65 -20.09
C ARG A 449 -14.31 21.92 -20.22
N LEU A 450 -13.88 22.84 -21.08
CA LEU A 450 -14.35 24.23 -21.14
C LEU A 450 -15.83 24.45 -21.53
N ASP A 451 -16.50 23.45 -22.13
CA ASP A 451 -17.84 23.63 -22.73
C ASP A 451 -19.00 23.04 -21.89
N HIS A 452 -18.72 22.37 -20.77
CA HIS A 452 -19.75 21.63 -20.01
C HIS A 452 -19.97 22.12 -18.57
N ILE A 453 -19.22 23.11 -18.11
CA ILE A 453 -19.30 23.60 -16.72
C ILE A 453 -19.46 25.11 -16.71
N ARG A 454 -20.48 25.60 -16.00
CA ARG A 454 -20.75 27.03 -15.82
C ARG A 454 -20.61 27.40 -14.36
N ILE A 455 -19.91 28.50 -14.10
CA ILE A 455 -19.56 28.91 -12.74
C ILE A 455 -20.24 30.22 -12.36
N GLY A 456 -20.89 30.24 -11.21
CA GLY A 456 -21.45 31.45 -10.59
C GLY A 456 -20.79 31.76 -9.25
N LEU A 457 -20.80 33.03 -8.87
CA LEU A 457 -20.38 33.50 -7.55
C LEU A 457 -21.39 34.51 -7.01
N VAL A 458 -21.92 34.21 -5.83
CA VAL A 458 -22.75 35.10 -5.02
C VAL A 458 -21.99 35.41 -3.75
N LYS A 459 -21.90 36.68 -3.39
CA LYS A 459 -21.33 37.10 -2.11
C LYS A 459 -22.42 37.66 -1.21
N TYR A 460 -22.29 37.52 0.11
CA TYR A 460 -23.31 38.01 1.03
C TYR A 460 -22.75 38.59 2.32
N SER A 461 -23.45 39.61 2.83
CA SER A 461 -23.28 40.13 4.18
C SER A 461 -24.65 40.47 4.78
N ASN A 462 -25.02 41.74 4.80
CA ASN A 462 -26.38 42.19 5.14
C ASN A 462 -27.42 41.66 4.12
N SER A 463 -27.02 41.56 2.87
CA SER A 463 -27.80 41.04 1.73
C SER A 463 -26.89 40.26 0.78
N ALA A 464 -27.45 39.31 0.02
CA ALA A 464 -26.72 38.60 -1.04
C ALA A 464 -26.72 39.39 -2.36
N ARG A 465 -25.60 39.33 -3.09
CA ARG A 465 -25.39 39.97 -4.39
C ARG A 465 -24.64 39.03 -5.32
N VAL A 466 -25.10 38.93 -6.56
CA VAL A 466 -24.41 38.17 -7.61
C VAL A 466 -23.17 38.94 -8.04
N ALA A 467 -22.00 38.34 -7.89
CA ALA A 467 -20.75 38.92 -8.38
C ALA A 467 -20.58 38.64 -9.88
N PHE A 468 -20.85 37.41 -10.30
CA PHE A 468 -20.98 36.99 -11.69
C PHE A 468 -21.80 35.71 -11.76
N ASP A 469 -22.42 35.46 -12.91
CA ASP A 469 -23.32 34.33 -13.12
C ASP A 469 -22.89 33.48 -14.32
N ARG A 470 -22.94 32.16 -14.13
CA ARG A 470 -22.83 31.09 -15.14
C ARG A 470 -21.85 31.40 -16.28
N MET A 471 -20.65 31.78 -15.87
CA MET A 471 -19.58 32.17 -16.75
C MET A 471 -18.73 30.96 -17.15
N SER A 472 -18.15 30.99 -18.37
CA SER A 472 -17.21 29.97 -18.82
C SER A 472 -15.93 29.98 -17.97
N LEU A 473 -15.26 28.83 -17.85
CA LEU A 473 -14.04 28.72 -17.03
C LEU A 473 -12.95 29.74 -17.41
N LEU A 474 -12.86 30.12 -18.69
CA LEU A 474 -11.88 31.08 -19.20
C LEU A 474 -12.12 32.51 -18.69
N ASP A 475 -13.38 32.91 -18.51
CA ASP A 475 -13.74 34.27 -18.14
C ASP A 475 -13.79 34.48 -16.61
N VAL A 476 -14.00 33.40 -15.84
CA VAL A 476 -14.12 33.43 -14.37
C VAL A 476 -12.89 34.03 -13.68
N SER A 477 -11.68 33.72 -14.16
CA SER A 477 -10.44 34.27 -13.56
C SER A 477 -10.39 35.80 -13.63
N LYS A 478 -10.88 36.40 -14.71
CA LYS A 478 -10.98 37.87 -14.85
C LYS A 478 -12.07 38.43 -13.93
N ALA A 479 -13.22 37.77 -13.86
CA ALA A 479 -14.32 38.21 -13.01
C ALA A 479 -13.98 38.14 -11.51
N LEU A 480 -13.28 37.09 -11.05
CA LEU A 480 -12.82 36.94 -9.66
C LEU A 480 -11.89 38.07 -9.21
N ASN A 481 -11.06 38.61 -10.10
CA ASN A 481 -10.17 39.73 -9.77
C ASN A 481 -10.94 41.00 -9.39
N ASN A 482 -12.14 41.21 -9.94
CA ASN A 482 -12.96 42.40 -9.69
C ASN A 482 -13.86 42.30 -8.44
N VAL A 483 -13.87 41.16 -7.76
CA VAL A 483 -14.68 40.95 -6.54
C VAL A 483 -14.03 41.67 -5.36
N ASN A 484 -14.67 42.69 -4.80
CA ASN A 484 -14.16 43.47 -3.66
C ASN A 484 -14.93 43.17 -2.38
N HIS A 485 -14.29 43.38 -1.22
CA HIS A 485 -14.90 43.24 0.10
C HIS A 485 -15.79 44.44 0.43
N GLU A 486 -17.03 44.20 0.87
CA GLU A 486 -17.99 45.25 1.24
C GLU A 486 -18.34 45.30 2.74
N GLY A 487 -18.17 44.19 3.47
CA GLY A 487 -18.48 44.11 4.90
C GLY A 487 -19.98 44.01 5.22
N GLY A 488 -20.30 43.75 6.48
CA GLY A 488 -21.64 43.64 7.05
C GLY A 488 -21.83 42.44 7.98
N ARG A 489 -23.09 42.09 8.27
CA ARG A 489 -23.45 41.00 9.20
C ARG A 489 -23.41 39.62 8.53
N THR A 490 -23.24 38.56 9.30
CA THR A 490 -23.22 37.17 8.80
C THR A 490 -24.64 36.60 8.70
N ASN A 491 -25.41 36.99 7.68
CA ASN A 491 -26.82 36.54 7.50
C ASN A 491 -26.93 35.42 6.46
N THR A 492 -26.42 34.25 6.80
CA THR A 492 -26.41 33.08 5.91
C THR A 492 -27.82 32.62 5.56
N GLY A 493 -28.81 32.75 6.45
CA GLY A 493 -30.21 32.39 6.20
C GLY A 493 -30.87 33.24 5.12
N ARG A 494 -30.69 34.56 5.16
CA ARG A 494 -31.12 35.49 4.11
C ARG A 494 -30.42 35.21 2.79
N ALA A 495 -29.12 34.91 2.82
CA ALA A 495 -28.36 34.56 1.63
C ALA A 495 -28.88 33.27 0.95
N LEU A 496 -29.22 32.26 1.74
CA LEU A 496 -29.88 31.04 1.26
C LEU A 496 -31.29 31.34 0.72
N THR A 497 -32.04 32.24 1.35
CA THR A 497 -33.36 32.66 0.83
C THR A 497 -33.24 33.36 -0.54
N PHE A 498 -32.20 34.17 -0.71
CA PHE A 498 -31.87 34.75 -2.01
C PHE A 498 -31.53 33.66 -3.04
N MET A 499 -30.68 32.70 -2.68
CA MET A 499 -30.34 31.57 -3.56
C MET A 499 -31.57 30.72 -3.92
N GLU A 500 -32.50 30.50 -3.00
CA GLU A 500 -33.78 29.82 -3.27
C GLU A 500 -34.55 30.51 -4.41
N SER A 501 -34.61 31.85 -4.38
CA SER A 501 -35.29 32.65 -5.40
C SER A 501 -34.51 32.66 -6.72
N TYR A 502 -33.18 32.77 -6.62
CA TYR A 502 -32.25 32.73 -7.75
C TYR A 502 -32.40 31.45 -8.58
N PHE A 503 -32.45 30.31 -7.90
CA PHE A 503 -32.64 28.99 -8.48
C PHE A 503 -34.02 28.78 -9.12
N LYS A 504 -35.05 29.50 -8.65
CA LYS A 504 -36.41 29.48 -9.26
C LYS A 504 -36.55 30.36 -10.50
N MET A 505 -35.81 31.46 -10.57
CA MET A 505 -35.95 32.45 -11.65
C MET A 505 -35.19 32.09 -12.93
N VAL A 506 -34.17 31.22 -12.84
CA VAL A 506 -33.24 30.96 -13.95
C VAL A 506 -33.23 29.46 -14.30
N PRO A 507 -33.72 29.04 -15.48
CA PRO A 507 -33.76 27.63 -15.86
C PRO A 507 -32.37 26.99 -15.87
N TYR A 508 -32.25 25.79 -15.29
CA TYR A 508 -31.00 25.03 -15.16
C TYR A 508 -30.51 24.49 -16.52
N SER A 509 -29.22 24.11 -16.63
CA SER A 509 -28.80 23.16 -17.69
C SER A 509 -29.55 21.83 -17.52
N GLN A 510 -29.49 20.95 -18.52
CA GLN A 510 -30.07 19.60 -18.39
C GLN A 510 -29.35 18.71 -17.37
N GLY A 511 -28.31 19.20 -16.67
CA GLY A 511 -27.52 18.41 -15.71
C GLY A 511 -27.47 18.97 -14.28
N SER A 512 -26.51 18.51 -13.48
CA SER A 512 -26.51 18.67 -12.01
C SER A 512 -26.16 20.09 -11.56
N THR A 513 -26.82 20.57 -10.50
CA THR A 513 -26.53 21.88 -9.88
C THR A 513 -25.95 21.72 -8.48
N TYR A 514 -24.83 22.40 -8.24
CA TYR A 514 -24.08 22.36 -6.99
C TYR A 514 -23.97 23.75 -6.38
N LEU A 515 -24.25 23.87 -5.08
CA LEU A 515 -24.05 25.08 -4.29
C LEU A 515 -22.95 24.83 -3.25
N ILE A 516 -21.85 25.58 -3.33
CA ILE A 516 -20.76 25.53 -2.35
C ILE A 516 -20.85 26.77 -1.46
N VAL A 517 -21.28 26.61 -0.22
CA VAL A 517 -21.43 27.68 0.77
C VAL A 517 -20.14 27.77 1.60
N ILE A 518 -19.44 28.91 1.56
CA ILE A 518 -18.25 29.19 2.37
C ILE A 518 -18.60 30.31 3.35
N THR A 519 -18.66 30.00 4.64
CA THR A 519 -19.10 30.96 5.68
C THR A 519 -18.17 30.97 6.89
N ALA A 520 -18.00 32.15 7.50
CA ALA A 520 -17.24 32.32 8.73
C ALA A 520 -18.15 32.74 9.89
N GLY A 521 -18.00 32.03 11.01
CA GLY A 521 -18.79 32.31 12.22
C GLY A 521 -20.21 31.72 12.17
N ASP A 522 -21.02 32.16 13.12
CA ASP A 522 -22.41 31.68 13.28
C ASP A 522 -23.36 32.59 12.50
N SER A 523 -24.37 32.00 11.87
CA SER A 523 -25.42 32.79 11.22
C SER A 523 -26.23 33.55 12.26
N GLU A 524 -26.47 34.84 12.01
CA GLU A 524 -27.27 35.70 12.90
C GLU A 524 -28.79 35.55 12.67
N ASP A 525 -29.18 34.71 11.73
CA ASP A 525 -30.55 34.42 11.31
C ASP A 525 -30.79 32.92 11.08
N SER A 526 -32.06 32.53 10.90
CA SER A 526 -32.43 31.12 10.74
C SER A 526 -32.02 30.57 9.37
N ILE A 527 -31.24 29.49 9.39
CA ILE A 527 -30.68 28.85 8.19
C ILE A 527 -31.45 27.61 7.72
N ARG A 528 -32.06 26.86 8.65
CA ARG A 528 -32.65 25.54 8.38
C ARG A 528 -33.73 25.58 7.29
N GLY A 529 -34.72 26.46 7.46
CA GLY A 529 -35.84 26.56 6.52
C GLY A 529 -35.41 26.93 5.09
N PRO A 530 -34.61 28.00 4.89
CA PRO A 530 -34.05 28.34 3.58
C PRO A 530 -33.21 27.21 2.96
N ALA A 531 -32.37 26.54 3.75
CA ALA A 531 -31.52 25.46 3.26
C ALA A 531 -32.33 24.23 2.80
N GLU A 532 -33.36 23.84 3.56
CA GLU A 532 -34.28 22.75 3.19
C GLU A 532 -34.98 23.04 1.85
N LYS A 533 -35.40 24.28 1.63
CA LYS A 533 -36.06 24.69 0.37
C LYS A 533 -35.13 24.67 -0.84
N ILE A 534 -33.85 24.99 -0.69
CA ILE A 534 -32.86 24.87 -1.79
C ILE A 534 -32.66 23.39 -2.14
N ARG A 535 -32.45 22.54 -1.13
CA ARG A 535 -32.24 21.10 -1.35
C ARG A 535 -33.46 20.44 -2.01
N ALA A 536 -34.67 20.86 -1.63
CA ALA A 536 -35.92 20.40 -2.24
C ALA A 536 -36.04 20.74 -3.74
N GLN A 537 -35.25 21.67 -4.26
CA GLN A 537 -35.17 21.99 -5.70
C GLN A 537 -34.16 21.10 -6.46
N GLY A 538 -33.59 20.09 -5.81
CA GLY A 538 -32.59 19.19 -6.42
C GLY A 538 -31.17 19.77 -6.46
N VAL A 539 -30.91 20.89 -5.76
CA VAL A 539 -29.58 21.49 -5.64
C VAL A 539 -28.77 20.75 -4.58
N MET A 540 -27.58 20.27 -4.94
CA MET A 540 -26.67 19.63 -4.00
C MET A 540 -25.84 20.69 -3.27
N VAL A 541 -26.03 20.79 -1.95
CA VAL A 541 -25.40 21.83 -1.13
C VAL A 541 -24.21 21.26 -0.36
N PHE A 542 -23.05 21.89 -0.52
CA PHE A 542 -21.85 21.72 0.31
C PHE A 542 -21.71 22.90 1.26
N ALA A 543 -21.45 22.64 2.54
CA ALA A 543 -21.27 23.66 3.56
C ALA A 543 -19.83 23.62 4.07
N VAL A 544 -19.11 24.71 3.90
CA VAL A 544 -17.73 24.89 4.35
C VAL A 544 -17.69 26.00 5.39
N GLY A 545 -17.46 25.62 6.64
CA GLY A 545 -17.27 26.56 7.73
C GLY A 545 -15.81 26.90 7.94
N VAL A 546 -15.51 28.17 8.09
CA VAL A 546 -14.15 28.68 8.33
C VAL A 546 -14.09 29.39 9.68
N LYS A 547 -12.91 29.39 10.32
CA LYS A 547 -12.69 29.96 11.66
C LYS A 547 -13.62 29.34 12.72
N ARG A 548 -14.42 30.17 13.41
CA ARG A 548 -15.25 29.77 14.55
C ARG A 548 -16.64 29.25 14.17
N SER A 549 -16.87 28.87 12.91
CA SER A 549 -18.17 28.39 12.41
C SER A 549 -18.75 27.20 13.19
N ASN A 550 -20.06 27.20 13.44
CA ASN A 550 -20.75 26.10 14.12
C ASN A 550 -21.04 24.90 13.20
N LYS A 551 -20.54 23.71 13.56
CA LYS A 551 -20.70 22.49 12.75
C LYS A 551 -22.16 22.05 12.60
N ALA A 552 -23.00 22.23 13.63
CA ALA A 552 -24.42 21.91 13.54
C ALA A 552 -25.14 22.81 12.53
N GLN A 553 -24.82 24.10 12.51
CA GLN A 553 -25.36 25.02 11.50
C GLN A 553 -24.92 24.63 10.09
N LEU A 554 -23.66 24.23 9.89
CA LEU A 554 -23.18 23.79 8.58
C LEU A 554 -23.90 22.50 8.12
N GLN A 555 -24.19 21.58 9.04
CA GLN A 555 -24.99 20.38 8.74
C GLN A 555 -26.44 20.73 8.37
N GLU A 556 -27.04 21.73 9.01
CA GLU A 556 -28.36 22.24 8.62
C GLU A 556 -28.35 22.84 7.20
N ILE A 557 -27.23 23.45 6.77
CA ILE A 557 -27.05 24.03 5.43
C ILE A 557 -26.90 22.94 4.36
N SER A 558 -26.01 21.99 4.56
CA SER A 558 -25.72 20.91 3.58
C SER A 558 -26.80 19.82 3.56
N GLY A 559 -27.50 19.63 4.69
CA GLY A 559 -28.43 18.52 4.93
C GLY A 559 -27.74 17.15 5.05
N ASP A 560 -26.41 17.11 5.08
CA ASP A 560 -25.63 15.88 5.03
C ASP A 560 -24.22 16.07 5.66
N PRO A 561 -23.86 15.27 6.68
CA PRO A 561 -22.53 15.31 7.28
C PRO A 561 -21.38 15.14 6.28
N ASP A 562 -21.56 14.35 5.21
CA ASP A 562 -20.51 14.07 4.21
C ASP A 562 -20.28 15.24 3.25
N ARG A 563 -21.20 16.21 3.21
CA ARG A 563 -21.06 17.48 2.48
C ARG A 563 -20.79 18.66 3.41
N THR A 564 -20.38 18.39 4.65
CA THR A 564 -20.11 19.38 5.69
C THR A 564 -18.64 19.41 6.07
N PHE A 565 -17.97 20.51 5.77
CA PHE A 565 -16.54 20.70 6.02
C PHE A 565 -16.31 21.85 7.00
N LYS A 566 -15.28 21.72 7.83
CA LYS A 566 -14.85 22.79 8.72
C LYS A 566 -13.33 22.92 8.71
N VAL A 567 -12.84 24.13 8.47
CA VAL A 567 -11.41 24.47 8.49
C VAL A 567 -11.14 25.60 9.48
N ARG A 568 -9.93 25.63 10.06
CA ARG A 568 -9.58 26.63 11.09
C ARG A 568 -9.37 28.04 10.53
N ASP A 569 -8.98 28.14 9.26
CA ASP A 569 -8.69 29.40 8.58
C ASP A 569 -8.85 29.22 7.05
N TYR A 570 -8.92 30.31 6.29
CA TYR A 570 -9.22 30.32 4.85
C TYR A 570 -8.10 29.71 4.01
N HIS A 571 -6.84 29.84 4.40
CA HIS A 571 -5.73 29.23 3.67
C HIS A 571 -5.73 27.68 3.74
N PHE A 572 -6.50 27.06 4.66
CA PHE A 572 -6.70 25.61 4.71
C PHE A 572 -7.72 25.10 3.68
N LEU A 573 -8.47 25.98 2.99
CA LEU A 573 -9.46 25.58 1.99
C LEU A 573 -8.87 24.73 0.85
N LYS A 574 -7.59 24.93 0.52
CA LYS A 574 -6.84 24.12 -0.47
C LYS A 574 -6.97 22.60 -0.23
N TRP A 575 -7.07 22.18 1.02
CA TRP A 575 -7.00 20.76 1.40
C TRP A 575 -8.34 20.03 1.28
N ILE A 576 -9.46 20.74 1.41
CA ILE A 576 -10.82 20.16 1.26
C ILE A 576 -11.29 20.10 -0.21
N LYS A 577 -10.48 20.62 -1.14
CA LYS A 577 -10.78 20.65 -2.58
C LYS A 577 -11.18 19.27 -3.10
N ASN A 578 -10.37 18.25 -2.84
CA ASN A 578 -10.58 16.90 -3.37
C ASN A 578 -11.82 16.23 -2.76
N ASP A 579 -12.13 16.54 -1.50
CA ASP A 579 -13.31 16.01 -0.81
C ASP A 579 -14.60 16.60 -1.39
N ILE A 580 -14.58 17.86 -1.85
CA ILE A 580 -15.70 18.51 -2.55
C ILE A 580 -15.78 18.03 -4.01
N LEU A 581 -14.64 17.88 -4.70
CA LEU A 581 -14.61 17.45 -6.11
C LEU A 581 -15.08 16.00 -6.28
N ARG A 582 -14.83 15.14 -5.31
CA ARG A 582 -15.11 13.72 -5.45
C ARG A 582 -16.60 13.39 -5.67
N PRO A 583 -17.56 13.98 -4.94
CA PRO A 583 -18.98 13.84 -5.24
C PRO A 583 -19.45 14.57 -6.51
N ILE A 584 -18.72 15.61 -6.95
CA ILE A 584 -19.06 16.40 -8.16
C ILE A 584 -18.59 15.68 -9.44
N CYS A 585 -17.38 15.12 -9.40
CA CYS A 585 -16.70 14.48 -10.54
C CYS A 585 -16.81 12.94 -10.54
N GLY A 586 -17.53 12.36 -9.58
CA GLY A 586 -17.83 10.92 -9.54
C GLY A 586 -18.97 10.55 -10.51
N PRO A 587 -19.14 9.27 -10.87
CA PRO A 587 -20.29 8.83 -11.66
C PRO A 587 -21.58 9.32 -11.00
N ALA A 588 -22.39 10.06 -11.77
CA ALA A 588 -23.50 10.86 -11.28
C ALA A 588 -24.46 10.08 -10.38
N GLY A 589 -24.67 10.55 -9.15
CA GLY A 589 -25.98 10.53 -8.48
C GLY A 589 -26.68 9.20 -8.21
N GLU A 590 -26.02 8.05 -8.38
CA GLU A 590 -26.44 6.75 -7.85
C GLU A 590 -25.44 6.34 -6.78
N SER A 591 -25.92 5.89 -5.63
CA SER A 591 -25.03 5.52 -4.55
C SER A 591 -24.11 4.39 -5.03
N ILE A 592 -22.79 4.59 -4.87
CA ILE A 592 -21.75 3.61 -5.22
C ILE A 592 -21.88 2.31 -4.39
N CYS A 593 -22.86 2.23 -3.48
CA CYS A 593 -23.06 1.16 -2.50
C CYS A 593 -24.40 0.41 -2.68
N GLU A 594 -25.23 0.68 -3.69
CA GLU A 594 -26.62 0.18 -3.74
C GLU A 594 -26.76 -1.35 -3.92
N ASP A 595 -25.70 -2.06 -4.38
CA ASP A 595 -25.81 -3.47 -4.81
C ASP A 595 -24.89 -4.48 -4.06
N ALA A 596 -24.24 -4.11 -2.95
CA ALA A 596 -23.16 -4.91 -2.35
C ALA A 596 -23.38 -5.30 -0.87
N PRO A 597 -24.25 -6.29 -0.57
CA PRO A 597 -24.44 -6.74 0.81
C PRO A 597 -23.20 -7.46 1.35
N SER A 598 -22.80 -7.14 2.58
CA SER A 598 -21.61 -7.74 3.23
C SER A 598 -21.77 -7.86 4.74
N ASP A 599 -21.00 -8.76 5.35
CA ASP A 599 -20.94 -8.88 6.80
C ASP A 599 -19.64 -8.28 7.32
N VAL A 600 -19.75 -7.37 8.29
CA VAL A 600 -18.61 -6.69 8.90
C VAL A 600 -18.62 -6.94 10.39
N ILE A 601 -17.53 -7.51 10.91
CA ILE A 601 -17.34 -7.64 12.36
C ILE A 601 -16.17 -6.78 12.79
N PHE A 602 -16.40 -5.90 13.77
CA PHE A 602 -15.32 -5.21 14.47
C PHE A 602 -14.84 -6.07 15.64
N LEU A 603 -13.55 -6.40 15.64
CA LEU A 603 -12.86 -7.05 16.74
C LEU A 603 -11.91 -6.05 17.40
N THR A 604 -12.29 -5.54 18.57
CA THR A 604 -11.63 -4.36 19.17
C THR A 604 -10.91 -4.68 20.48
N GLU A 605 -9.66 -4.26 20.60
CA GLU A 605 -8.92 -4.40 21.86
C GLU A 605 -9.51 -3.49 22.95
N SER A 606 -9.68 -4.04 24.17
CA SER A 606 -10.18 -3.34 25.36
C SER A 606 -9.28 -3.59 26.57
N SER A 607 -7.96 -3.64 26.34
CA SER A 607 -6.93 -3.96 27.34
C SER A 607 -6.69 -2.81 28.33
N GLU A 608 -5.98 -3.10 29.43
CA GLU A 608 -5.62 -2.07 30.44
C GLU A 608 -4.57 -1.05 29.94
N ARG A 609 -3.94 -1.34 28.79
CA ARG A 609 -2.90 -0.51 28.19
C ARG A 609 -3.46 0.59 27.29
N ILE A 610 -4.77 0.57 27.02
CA ILE A 610 -5.48 1.60 26.26
C ILE A 610 -6.06 2.62 27.23
N SER A 611 -5.83 3.91 26.99
CA SER A 611 -6.43 4.96 27.82
C SER A 611 -7.93 5.07 27.59
N ALA A 612 -8.69 5.57 28.57
CA ALA A 612 -10.14 5.77 28.43
C ALA A 612 -10.49 6.70 27.25
N GLU A 613 -9.62 7.66 26.95
CA GLU A 613 -9.78 8.58 25.82
C GLU A 613 -9.53 7.89 24.47
N ASP A 614 -8.54 6.99 24.38
CA ASP A 614 -8.27 6.23 23.16
C ASP A 614 -9.40 5.22 22.89
N PHE A 615 -9.91 4.58 23.94
CA PHE A 615 -11.08 3.70 23.84
C PHE A 615 -12.31 4.47 23.34
N ARG A 616 -12.55 5.70 23.83
CA ARG A 616 -13.61 6.58 23.32
C ARG A 616 -13.45 6.86 21.83
N LYS A 617 -12.22 7.14 21.36
CA LYS A 617 -11.94 7.39 19.94
C LYS A 617 -12.16 6.16 19.06
N MET A 618 -11.86 4.96 19.54
CA MET A 618 -12.19 3.72 18.83
C MET A 618 -13.70 3.56 18.61
N LYS A 619 -14.52 3.88 19.62
CA LYS A 619 -15.98 3.88 19.49
C LYS A 619 -16.46 4.87 18.43
N GLU A 620 -15.94 6.10 18.46
CA GLU A 620 -16.27 7.13 17.47
C GLU A 620 -15.87 6.71 16.05
N PHE A 621 -14.73 6.04 15.88
CA PHE A 621 -14.34 5.49 14.59
C PHE A 621 -15.32 4.42 14.08
N MET A 622 -15.68 3.43 14.91
CA MET A 622 -16.67 2.41 14.52
C MET A 622 -18.01 3.05 14.14
N LYS A 623 -18.47 4.02 14.94
CA LYS A 623 -19.68 4.81 14.65
C LYS A 623 -19.58 5.54 13.31
N SER A 624 -18.42 6.11 12.99
CA SER A 624 -18.23 6.81 11.73
C SER A 624 -18.27 5.88 10.52
N VAL A 625 -17.65 4.68 10.60
CA VAL A 625 -17.75 3.66 9.55
C VAL A 625 -19.20 3.21 9.33
N VAL A 626 -19.94 2.95 10.42
CA VAL A 626 -21.38 2.58 10.37
C VAL A 626 -22.22 3.71 9.77
N THR A 627 -21.94 4.96 10.14
CA THR A 627 -22.66 6.14 9.63
C THR A 627 -22.49 6.29 8.12
N LYS A 628 -21.27 6.08 7.61
CA LYS A 628 -20.88 6.22 6.20
C LYS A 628 -21.25 5.02 5.31
N SER A 629 -21.77 3.94 5.88
CA SER A 629 -22.10 2.70 5.16
C SER A 629 -23.62 2.52 5.04
N ILE A 630 -24.09 1.73 4.06
CA ILE A 630 -25.51 1.33 3.98
C ILE A 630 -25.71 0.07 4.85
N VAL A 631 -26.46 0.21 5.94
CA VAL A 631 -26.67 -0.83 6.96
C VAL A 631 -28.11 -1.25 6.97
N GLY A 632 -28.36 -2.56 6.99
CA GLY A 632 -29.69 -3.12 6.91
C GLY A 632 -29.70 -4.64 6.94
N LEU A 633 -30.90 -5.22 7.10
CA LEU A 633 -31.10 -6.67 7.14
C LEU A 633 -30.57 -7.35 5.87
N ASN A 634 -30.77 -6.69 4.72
CA ASN A 634 -30.34 -7.19 3.41
C ASN A 634 -29.03 -6.54 2.94
N ASP A 635 -28.57 -5.46 3.57
CA ASP A 635 -27.41 -4.67 3.17
C ASP A 635 -26.15 -5.08 3.96
N MET A 636 -25.37 -4.13 4.49
CA MET A 636 -24.29 -4.42 5.41
C MET A 636 -24.85 -4.82 6.79
N ARG A 637 -24.43 -5.99 7.31
CA ARG A 637 -24.67 -6.38 8.70
C ARG A 637 -23.43 -6.12 9.53
N VAL A 638 -23.62 -5.60 10.74
CA VAL A 638 -22.52 -5.21 11.63
C VAL A 638 -22.56 -6.02 12.92
N GLY A 639 -21.43 -6.58 13.32
CA GLY A 639 -21.22 -7.20 14.63
C GLY A 639 -20.04 -6.56 15.35
N VAL A 640 -20.05 -6.58 16.68
CA VAL A 640 -18.95 -6.04 17.50
C VAL A 640 -18.61 -7.02 18.63
N MET A 641 -17.33 -7.37 18.71
CA MET A 641 -16.74 -8.11 19.82
C MET A 641 -15.52 -7.34 20.32
N GLN A 642 -15.41 -7.15 21.63
CA GLN A 642 -14.20 -6.64 22.26
C GLN A 642 -13.38 -7.74 22.92
N PHE A 643 -12.07 -7.53 23.05
CA PHE A 643 -11.18 -8.52 23.66
C PHE A 643 -10.09 -7.90 24.55
N SER A 644 -9.80 -8.58 25.66
CA SER A 644 -8.62 -8.43 26.50
C SER A 644 -8.08 -9.82 26.89
N THR A 645 -7.83 -10.09 28.18
CA THR A 645 -7.67 -11.46 28.73
C THR A 645 -8.98 -12.25 28.67
N ARG A 646 -10.11 -11.61 28.35
CA ARG A 646 -11.37 -12.28 28.02
C ARG A 646 -11.99 -11.61 26.80
N THR A 647 -12.80 -12.34 26.06
CA THR A 647 -13.64 -11.82 24.98
C THR A 647 -14.99 -11.40 25.54
N LYS A 648 -15.58 -10.32 25.01
CA LYS A 648 -16.96 -9.92 25.27
C LYS A 648 -17.66 -9.58 23.98
N VAL A 649 -18.75 -10.28 23.74
CA VAL A 649 -19.68 -10.03 22.65
C VAL A 649 -20.52 -8.81 23.03
N GLU A 650 -20.48 -7.75 22.23
CA GLU A 650 -21.38 -6.60 22.42
C GLU A 650 -22.68 -6.84 21.66
N PHE A 651 -22.59 -7.22 20.38
CA PHE A 651 -23.73 -7.69 19.59
C PHE A 651 -23.28 -8.45 18.34
N ARG A 652 -24.17 -9.33 17.84
CA ARG A 652 -23.95 -10.20 16.67
C ARG A 652 -24.54 -9.60 15.39
N LEU A 653 -24.20 -10.19 14.25
CA LEU A 653 -24.65 -9.78 12.91
C LEU A 653 -26.18 -9.84 12.71
N ASN A 654 -26.89 -10.64 13.50
CA ASN A 654 -28.34 -10.82 13.43
C ASN A 654 -29.12 -10.06 14.53
N GLN A 655 -28.46 -9.20 15.30
CA GLN A 655 -29.09 -8.56 16.46
C GLN A 655 -29.67 -7.18 16.14
N TYR A 656 -28.92 -6.33 15.43
CA TYR A 656 -29.34 -4.97 15.09
C TYR A 656 -29.20 -4.74 13.58
N PHE A 657 -30.19 -4.06 13.01
CA PHE A 657 -30.23 -3.79 11.56
C PHE A 657 -30.42 -2.30 11.24
N SER A 658 -30.78 -1.48 12.23
CA SER A 658 -30.84 -0.02 12.05
C SER A 658 -29.53 0.64 12.50
N LYS A 659 -29.18 1.74 11.85
CA LYS A 659 -28.00 2.55 12.24
C LYS A 659 -28.12 3.01 13.69
N ASP A 660 -29.28 3.51 14.11
CA ASP A 660 -29.48 4.08 15.44
C ASP A 660 -29.24 3.05 16.55
N GLU A 661 -29.76 1.82 16.42
CA GLU A 661 -29.53 0.74 17.39
C GLU A 661 -28.06 0.33 17.46
N ILE A 662 -27.38 0.25 16.32
CA ILE A 662 -25.95 -0.09 16.26
C ILE A 662 -25.10 1.01 16.90
N LEU A 663 -25.40 2.28 16.62
CA LEU A 663 -24.69 3.42 17.19
C LEU A 663 -24.88 3.48 18.71
N GLU A 664 -26.10 3.25 19.21
CA GLU A 664 -26.40 3.20 20.64
C GLU A 664 -25.70 2.01 21.32
N ALA A 665 -25.68 0.84 20.69
CA ALA A 665 -24.98 -0.34 21.20
C ALA A 665 -23.46 -0.11 21.31
N ILE A 666 -22.85 0.56 20.32
CA ILE A 666 -21.44 0.96 20.36
C ILE A 666 -21.21 1.99 21.49
N ASP A 667 -22.07 2.99 21.64
CA ASP A 667 -21.91 4.01 22.69
C ASP A 667 -21.92 3.42 24.11
N ASN A 668 -22.70 2.36 24.33
CA ASN A 668 -22.83 1.66 25.61
C ASN A 668 -21.66 0.70 25.95
N MET A 669 -20.70 0.50 25.04
CA MET A 669 -19.52 -0.34 25.28
C MET A 669 -18.68 0.18 26.46
N LYS A 670 -18.24 -0.75 27.33
CA LYS A 670 -17.37 -0.48 28.49
C LYS A 670 -16.07 -1.29 28.38
N GLN A 671 -14.94 -0.61 28.60
CA GLN A 671 -13.61 -1.21 28.58
C GLN A 671 -13.44 -2.27 29.70
N GLN A 672 -12.82 -3.41 29.37
CA GLN A 672 -12.77 -4.57 30.28
C GLN A 672 -11.49 -4.67 31.12
N ASN A 673 -10.40 -4.01 30.69
CA ASN A 673 -9.06 -4.11 31.26
C ASN A 673 -8.50 -5.55 31.21
N GLY A 674 -7.16 -5.71 31.26
CA GLY A 674 -6.46 -7.00 31.12
C GLY A 674 -5.47 -7.05 29.95
N GLY A 675 -4.93 -8.23 29.66
CA GLY A 675 -3.94 -8.53 28.60
C GLY A 675 -4.51 -8.55 27.18
N VAL A 676 -3.70 -8.96 26.19
CA VAL A 676 -3.97 -8.77 24.76
C VAL A 676 -3.96 -10.12 24.03
N GLU A 677 -4.95 -10.96 24.34
CA GLU A 677 -5.04 -12.33 23.81
C GLU A 677 -5.79 -12.35 22.47
N THR A 678 -5.06 -11.97 21.41
CA THR A 678 -5.59 -11.77 20.04
C THR A 678 -5.91 -13.11 19.37
N GLY A 679 -5.12 -14.15 19.59
CA GLY A 679 -5.31 -15.46 18.99
C GLY A 679 -6.60 -16.15 19.41
N ARG A 680 -6.89 -16.13 20.72
CA ARG A 680 -8.18 -16.60 21.23
C ARG A 680 -9.33 -15.78 20.65
N ALA A 681 -9.20 -14.45 20.62
CA ALA A 681 -10.23 -13.56 20.08
C ALA A 681 -10.53 -13.86 18.59
N LEU A 682 -9.51 -14.11 17.78
CA LEU A 682 -9.65 -14.55 16.38
C LEU A 682 -10.35 -15.90 16.25
N THR A 683 -10.08 -16.82 17.18
CA THR A 683 -10.72 -18.15 17.19
C THR A 683 -12.22 -18.03 17.47
N GLU A 684 -12.60 -17.24 18.46
CA GLU A 684 -13.99 -17.09 18.88
C GLU A 684 -14.82 -16.28 17.86
N VAL A 685 -14.27 -15.16 17.35
CA VAL A 685 -14.97 -14.35 16.33
C VAL A 685 -15.23 -15.13 15.03
N SER A 686 -14.45 -16.18 14.76
CA SER A 686 -14.63 -17.05 13.60
C SER A 686 -15.99 -17.75 13.56
N GLN A 687 -16.66 -17.90 14.71
CA GLN A 687 -18.00 -18.48 14.78
C GLN A 687 -19.07 -17.49 14.30
N PHE A 688 -18.82 -16.18 14.40
CA PHE A 688 -19.81 -15.15 14.12
C PHE A 688 -20.12 -15.02 12.63
N PHE A 689 -19.19 -15.47 11.79
CA PHE A 689 -19.35 -15.55 10.35
C PHE A 689 -20.19 -16.77 9.90
N SER A 690 -20.66 -17.62 10.82
CA SER A 690 -21.57 -18.72 10.51
C SER A 690 -23.04 -18.27 10.47
N GLU A 691 -23.88 -18.98 9.72
CA GLU A 691 -25.32 -18.71 9.66
C GLU A 691 -26.01 -18.74 11.03
N ALA A 692 -25.56 -19.63 11.92
CA ALA A 692 -26.09 -19.76 13.29
C ALA A 692 -25.93 -18.47 14.11
N GLU A 693 -24.87 -17.70 13.84
CA GLU A 693 -24.53 -16.47 14.55
C GLU A 693 -24.86 -15.21 13.73
N GLY A 694 -25.59 -15.36 12.61
CA GLY A 694 -26.08 -14.27 11.78
C GLY A 694 -25.24 -13.95 10.53
N GLY A 695 -24.13 -14.66 10.33
CA GLY A 695 -23.32 -14.54 9.13
C GLY A 695 -24.00 -15.09 7.88
N ARG A 696 -23.61 -14.57 6.72
CA ARG A 696 -24.03 -14.94 5.38
C ARG A 696 -22.79 -15.42 4.62
N PRO A 697 -22.38 -16.70 4.76
CA PRO A 697 -21.14 -17.23 4.18
C PRO A 697 -21.07 -17.15 2.65
N THR A 698 -22.21 -16.99 1.99
CA THR A 698 -22.34 -16.78 0.54
C THR A 698 -22.02 -15.35 0.11
N LEU A 699 -21.95 -14.40 1.06
CA LEU A 699 -21.60 -13.01 0.84
C LEU A 699 -20.19 -12.70 1.35
N ARG A 700 -19.66 -11.53 0.99
CA ARG A 700 -18.34 -11.09 1.43
C ARG A 700 -18.34 -10.89 2.95
N GLN A 701 -17.39 -11.55 3.62
CA GLN A 701 -17.21 -11.49 5.06
C GLN A 701 -15.94 -10.70 5.39
N ASN A 702 -16.07 -9.65 6.19
CA ASN A 702 -14.99 -8.75 6.56
C ASN A 702 -14.80 -8.74 8.08
N LEU A 703 -13.55 -8.88 8.52
CA LEU A 703 -13.14 -8.70 9.89
C LEU A 703 -12.27 -7.44 10.00
N VAL A 704 -12.63 -6.52 10.87
CA VAL A 704 -11.82 -5.33 11.20
C VAL A 704 -11.23 -5.51 12.59
N LEU A 705 -9.97 -5.93 12.66
CA LEU A 705 -9.20 -6.03 13.90
C LEU A 705 -8.63 -4.65 14.25
N ILE A 706 -8.95 -4.11 15.43
CA ILE A 706 -8.37 -2.87 15.96
C ILE A 706 -7.57 -3.19 17.21
N THR A 707 -6.25 -2.99 17.18
CA THR A 707 -5.34 -3.34 18.27
C THR A 707 -4.22 -2.31 18.45
N PHE A 708 -3.86 -2.06 19.70
CA PHE A 708 -2.82 -1.13 20.12
C PHE A 708 -1.51 -1.86 20.45
N ASN A 709 -1.61 -3.14 20.83
CA ASN A 709 -0.51 -3.83 21.47
C ASN A 709 -0.16 -5.16 20.78
N LYS A 710 1.03 -5.70 21.09
CA LYS A 710 1.44 -7.03 20.62
C LYS A 710 0.56 -8.11 21.27
N ALA A 711 0.19 -9.13 20.50
CA ALA A 711 -0.49 -10.30 21.05
C ALA A 711 0.38 -11.00 22.11
N THR A 712 -0.26 -11.47 23.17
CA THR A 712 0.39 -12.24 24.23
C THR A 712 0.22 -13.76 24.05
N ASP A 713 -0.52 -14.19 23.03
CA ASP A 713 -0.85 -15.58 22.70
C ASP A 713 -0.55 -15.93 21.22
N GLU A 714 -0.71 -17.21 20.84
CA GLU A 714 -0.51 -17.69 19.47
C GLU A 714 -1.68 -17.26 18.58
N PHE A 715 -1.40 -16.55 17.47
CA PHE A 715 -2.43 -15.96 16.62
C PHE A 715 -2.36 -16.38 15.14
N LYS A 716 -1.29 -17.04 14.69
CA LYS A 716 -1.08 -17.37 13.27
C LYS A 716 -2.04 -18.46 12.82
N GLY A 717 -2.24 -19.49 13.64
CA GLY A 717 -3.21 -20.56 13.38
C GLY A 717 -4.64 -20.04 13.23
N PRO A 718 -5.18 -19.32 14.23
CA PRO A 718 -6.50 -18.69 14.17
C PRO A 718 -6.70 -17.75 12.96
N ALA A 719 -5.71 -16.90 12.66
CA ALA A 719 -5.78 -16.01 11.50
C ALA A 719 -5.78 -16.76 10.17
N LYS A 720 -4.98 -17.84 10.04
CA LYS A 720 -4.99 -18.70 8.85
C LYS A 720 -6.36 -19.38 8.67
N ALA A 721 -6.97 -19.88 9.74
CA ALA A 721 -8.28 -20.53 9.67
C ALA A 721 -9.39 -19.56 9.20
N LEU A 722 -9.38 -18.31 9.68
CA LEU A 722 -10.32 -17.27 9.22
C LEU A 722 -10.12 -16.95 7.73
N ARG A 723 -8.89 -16.79 7.26
CA ARG A 723 -8.60 -16.54 5.84
C ARG A 723 -9.02 -17.72 4.96
N GLN A 724 -8.82 -18.96 5.40
CA GLN A 724 -9.27 -20.16 4.69
C GLN A 724 -10.81 -20.28 4.60
N LYS A 725 -11.55 -19.66 5.54
CA LYS A 725 -13.01 -19.53 5.46
C LYS A 725 -13.48 -18.45 4.47
N GLY A 726 -12.57 -17.74 3.81
CA GLY A 726 -12.91 -16.63 2.89
C GLY A 726 -13.14 -15.29 3.59
N VAL A 727 -12.83 -15.17 4.88
CA VAL A 727 -12.95 -13.90 5.62
C VAL A 727 -11.79 -12.98 5.25
N LEU A 728 -12.11 -11.75 4.85
CA LEU A 728 -11.14 -10.69 4.58
C LEU A 728 -10.82 -9.92 5.86
N ILE A 729 -9.57 -10.02 6.29
CA ILE A 729 -9.12 -9.44 7.56
C ILE A 729 -8.38 -8.14 7.29
N PHE A 730 -8.95 -7.04 7.79
CA PHE A 730 -8.36 -5.72 7.90
C PHE A 730 -7.80 -5.54 9.30
N SER A 731 -6.50 -5.26 9.43
CA SER A 731 -5.87 -5.04 10.75
C SER A 731 -5.42 -3.60 10.89
N ILE A 732 -5.92 -2.94 11.93
CA ILE A 732 -5.61 -1.56 12.30
C ILE A 732 -4.75 -1.59 13.57
N GLY A 733 -3.48 -1.23 13.42
CA GLY A 733 -2.52 -1.08 14.50
C GLY A 733 -2.44 0.36 14.99
N VAL A 734 -2.53 0.60 16.30
CA VAL A 734 -2.60 1.95 16.87
C VAL A 734 -1.52 2.12 17.95
N VAL A 735 -0.48 2.93 17.69
CA VAL A 735 0.60 3.24 18.67
C VAL A 735 1.33 1.99 19.20
N ASN A 736 2.59 1.76 18.83
CA ASN A 736 3.41 0.61 19.31
C ASN A 736 2.95 -0.81 18.89
N SER A 737 2.02 -0.95 17.95
CA SER A 737 1.63 -2.25 17.40
C SER A 737 2.78 -2.91 16.62
N ASN A 738 2.98 -4.23 16.80
CA ASN A 738 3.99 -5.00 16.06
C ASN A 738 3.51 -5.30 14.63
N TYR A 739 4.08 -4.61 13.64
CA TYR A 739 3.65 -4.70 12.24
C TYR A 739 3.79 -6.09 11.63
N SER A 740 4.82 -6.83 12.01
CA SER A 740 5.01 -8.20 11.51
C SER A 740 3.83 -9.08 11.88
N GLN A 741 3.28 -8.90 13.09
CA GLN A 741 2.10 -9.62 13.54
C GLN A 741 0.85 -9.23 12.73
N LEU A 742 0.62 -7.94 12.47
CA LEU A 742 -0.57 -7.51 11.72
C LEU A 742 -0.57 -7.99 10.26
N TYR A 743 0.61 -8.07 9.63
CA TYR A 743 0.76 -8.69 8.31
C TYR A 743 0.47 -10.19 8.33
N GLU A 744 0.91 -10.89 9.36
CA GLU A 744 0.66 -12.32 9.52
C GLU A 744 -0.82 -12.63 9.77
N ILE A 745 -1.55 -11.71 10.43
CA ILE A 745 -2.99 -11.82 10.70
C ILE A 745 -3.82 -11.45 9.46
N SER A 746 -3.46 -10.37 8.75
CA SER A 746 -4.26 -9.80 7.66
C SER A 746 -4.29 -10.68 6.40
N SER A 747 -5.29 -10.46 5.54
CA SER A 747 -5.40 -11.20 4.27
C SER A 747 -4.33 -10.82 3.25
N SER A 748 -3.83 -9.59 3.28
CA SER A 748 -2.74 -9.09 2.41
C SER A 748 -2.13 -7.81 2.99
N SER A 749 -0.96 -7.40 2.47
CA SER A 749 -0.22 -6.25 2.99
C SER A 749 -0.92 -4.90 2.81
N ASP A 750 -1.77 -4.76 1.79
CA ASP A 750 -2.62 -3.57 1.54
C ASP A 750 -3.87 -3.50 2.44
N LYS A 751 -4.04 -4.50 3.32
CA LYS A 751 -5.13 -4.62 4.30
C LYS A 751 -4.65 -4.40 5.75
N VAL A 752 -3.36 -4.13 5.92
CA VAL A 752 -2.79 -3.63 7.19
C VAL A 752 -2.78 -2.11 7.16
N ILE A 753 -3.39 -1.49 8.16
CA ILE A 753 -3.37 -0.06 8.35
C ILE A 753 -2.63 0.23 9.65
N ASN A 754 -1.61 1.06 9.57
CA ASN A 754 -0.78 1.42 10.70
C ASN A 754 -0.98 2.91 11.00
N GLU A 755 -1.60 3.19 12.14
CA GLU A 755 -1.75 4.55 12.63
C GLU A 755 -0.86 4.81 13.85
N VAL A 756 -0.01 5.83 13.70
CA VAL A 756 0.93 6.27 14.75
C VAL A 756 0.19 7.03 15.86
N ASN A 757 -1.03 7.50 15.59
CA ASN A 757 -1.89 8.20 16.54
C ASN A 757 -3.34 7.70 16.39
N VAL A 758 -4.01 7.41 17.50
CA VAL A 758 -5.42 7.03 17.54
C VAL A 758 -6.35 8.09 16.89
N ASP A 759 -5.95 9.37 16.90
CA ASP A 759 -6.71 10.46 16.27
C ASP A 759 -6.86 10.26 14.75
N LEU A 760 -5.91 9.54 14.14
CA LEU A 760 -5.85 9.28 12.69
C LEU A 760 -6.78 8.14 12.25
N ILE A 761 -7.23 7.29 13.18
CA ILE A 761 -8.14 6.17 12.82
C ILE A 761 -9.46 6.74 12.28
N SER A 762 -9.90 7.89 12.78
CA SER A 762 -11.09 8.59 12.30
C SER A 762 -11.01 8.99 10.81
N GLU A 763 -9.81 9.12 10.23
CA GLU A 763 -9.61 9.43 8.81
C GLU A 763 -9.70 8.18 7.91
N LEU A 764 -9.70 6.98 8.49
CA LEU A 764 -9.80 5.69 7.78
C LEU A 764 -11.24 5.28 7.50
N ASP A 765 -12.20 5.95 8.13
CA ASP A 765 -13.61 5.58 8.14
C ASP A 765 -14.21 5.55 6.72
N GLY A 766 -13.92 6.55 5.91
CA GLY A 766 -14.37 6.67 4.53
C GLY A 766 -13.70 5.64 3.64
N MET A 767 -12.39 5.40 3.82
CA MET A 767 -11.67 4.37 3.07
C MET A 767 -12.25 2.98 3.35
N LEU A 768 -12.54 2.64 4.60
CA LEU A 768 -13.09 1.34 4.97
C LEU A 768 -14.54 1.21 4.55
N ALA A 769 -15.37 2.24 4.75
CA ALA A 769 -16.75 2.27 4.23
C ALA A 769 -16.78 2.03 2.71
N LEU A 770 -15.87 2.65 1.95
CA LEU A 770 -15.74 2.40 0.50
C LEU A 770 -15.28 0.98 0.18
N LYS A 771 -14.30 0.44 0.92
CA LYS A 771 -13.83 -0.94 0.71
C LYS A 771 -14.90 -1.98 1.03
N PHE A 772 -15.83 -1.67 1.95
CA PHE A 772 -17.00 -2.51 2.25
C PHE A 772 -18.12 -2.33 1.22
N CYS A 773 -18.25 -1.14 0.64
CA CYS A 773 -19.21 -0.80 -0.40
C CYS A 773 -18.86 -1.25 -1.83
N ASP A 774 -17.59 -1.52 -2.14
CA ASP A 774 -17.15 -1.86 -3.50
C ASP A 774 -16.45 -3.24 -3.55
N PRO A 775 -17.21 -4.33 -3.76
CA PRO A 775 -16.66 -5.66 -4.00
C PRO A 775 -16.18 -5.88 -5.44
N HIS A 776 -16.31 -4.90 -6.35
CA HIS A 776 -16.06 -5.07 -7.79
C HIS A 776 -14.93 -4.20 -8.35
N ARG A 777 -14.18 -3.48 -7.52
CA ARG A 777 -12.98 -2.76 -7.94
C ARG A 777 -11.87 -3.63 -8.54
N ASP A 778 -11.97 -4.96 -8.46
CA ASP A 778 -11.02 -5.92 -9.02
C ASP A 778 -11.45 -6.52 -10.39
N CYS A 779 -12.65 -6.23 -10.95
CA CYS A 779 -13.06 -6.72 -12.28
C CYS A 779 -13.74 -5.62 -13.13
N LYS A 780 -13.20 -5.35 -14.34
CA LYS A 780 -13.75 -4.36 -15.30
C LYS A 780 -15.06 -4.85 -15.93
N LYS A 781 -15.97 -3.93 -16.28
CA LYS A 781 -17.25 -4.22 -16.99
C LYS A 781 -16.98 -4.79 -18.39
N ILE A 782 -17.90 -5.61 -18.91
CA ILE A 782 -17.82 -6.14 -20.31
C ILE A 782 -18.16 -5.00 -21.28
N GLU A 783 -17.13 -4.39 -21.87
CA GLU A 783 -17.27 -3.22 -22.74
C GLU A 783 -17.65 -3.57 -24.19
N LYS A 784 -17.18 -4.71 -24.73
CA LYS A 784 -17.43 -5.10 -26.14
C LYS A 784 -17.26 -6.61 -26.41
N ALA A 785 -18.35 -7.31 -26.76
CA ALA A 785 -18.34 -8.73 -27.17
C ALA A 785 -19.59 -9.11 -28.01
N ASP A 786 -19.55 -10.25 -28.70
CA ASP A 786 -20.71 -10.90 -29.31
C ASP A 786 -20.99 -12.21 -28.57
N ILE A 787 -22.09 -12.27 -27.83
CA ILE A 787 -22.40 -13.36 -26.90
C ILE A 787 -23.64 -14.11 -27.37
N ILE A 788 -23.55 -15.42 -27.60
CA ILE A 788 -24.70 -16.29 -27.86
C ILE A 788 -24.91 -17.21 -26.67
N PHE A 789 -26.10 -17.18 -26.08
CA PHE A 789 -26.54 -18.17 -25.09
C PHE A 789 -27.04 -19.41 -25.81
N LEU A 790 -26.45 -20.57 -25.54
CA LEU A 790 -26.90 -21.87 -25.97
C LEU A 790 -27.52 -22.59 -24.77
N VAL A 791 -28.84 -22.59 -24.68
CA VAL A 791 -29.58 -22.92 -23.45
C VAL A 791 -30.32 -24.23 -23.63
N ASP A 792 -30.13 -25.16 -22.70
CA ASP A 792 -30.89 -26.39 -22.62
C ASP A 792 -32.33 -26.07 -22.21
N GLY A 793 -33.28 -26.52 -23.01
CA GLY A 793 -34.71 -26.39 -22.75
C GLY A 793 -35.41 -27.74 -22.69
N SER A 794 -34.70 -28.81 -22.35
CA SER A 794 -35.26 -30.16 -22.23
C SER A 794 -36.30 -30.30 -21.11
N GLY A 795 -37.11 -31.36 -21.19
CA GLY A 795 -38.24 -31.59 -20.29
C GLY A 795 -37.89 -31.72 -18.79
N SER A 796 -36.62 -31.92 -18.43
CA SER A 796 -36.14 -31.92 -17.03
C SER A 796 -36.17 -30.53 -16.38
N ILE A 797 -36.30 -29.46 -17.16
CA ILE A 797 -36.08 -28.07 -16.74
C ILE A 797 -37.39 -27.26 -16.62
N GLU A 798 -38.57 -27.83 -16.92
CA GLU A 798 -39.82 -27.06 -17.13
C GLU A 798 -40.18 -26.09 -15.99
N ASN A 799 -40.08 -26.50 -14.72
CA ASN A 799 -40.35 -25.65 -13.55
C ASN A 799 -39.13 -24.81 -13.09
N ARG A 800 -37.95 -25.00 -13.70
CA ARG A 800 -36.66 -24.44 -13.28
C ARG A 800 -35.99 -23.55 -14.35
N PHE A 801 -36.57 -23.49 -15.54
CA PHE A 801 -36.11 -22.66 -16.66
C PHE A 801 -36.03 -21.17 -16.31
N ARG A 802 -36.85 -20.71 -15.36
CA ARG A 802 -36.82 -19.34 -14.86
C ARG A 802 -35.44 -18.95 -14.30
N SER A 803 -34.74 -19.84 -13.60
CA SER A 803 -33.41 -19.54 -13.05
C SER A 803 -32.36 -19.35 -14.14
N MET A 804 -32.46 -20.10 -15.25
CA MET A 804 -31.61 -19.90 -16.42
C MET A 804 -31.89 -18.54 -17.09
N GLN A 805 -33.17 -18.16 -17.23
CA GLN A 805 -33.54 -16.83 -17.74
C GLN A 805 -33.01 -15.71 -16.84
N VAL A 806 -33.10 -15.85 -15.51
CA VAL A 806 -32.58 -14.86 -14.56
C VAL A 806 -31.06 -14.74 -14.69
N PHE A 807 -30.33 -15.85 -14.80
CA PHE A 807 -28.89 -15.83 -15.06
C PHE A 807 -28.54 -15.07 -16.36
N MET A 808 -29.25 -15.36 -17.46
CA MET A 808 -29.05 -14.64 -18.72
C MET A 808 -29.38 -13.14 -18.59
N GLU A 809 -30.47 -12.77 -17.89
CA GLU A 809 -30.83 -11.38 -17.61
C GLU A 809 -29.72 -10.67 -16.82
N SER A 810 -29.11 -11.34 -15.84
CA SER A 810 -28.00 -10.81 -15.05
C SER A 810 -26.78 -10.49 -15.92
N VAL A 811 -26.38 -11.41 -16.82
CA VAL A 811 -25.29 -11.19 -17.78
C VAL A 811 -25.53 -9.97 -18.68
N VAL A 812 -26.77 -9.80 -19.15
CA VAL A 812 -27.16 -8.63 -19.96
C VAL A 812 -27.14 -7.34 -19.14
N ASN A 813 -27.58 -7.38 -17.88
CA ASN A 813 -27.67 -6.19 -17.02
C ASN A 813 -26.31 -5.54 -16.74
N ARG A 814 -25.23 -6.32 -16.60
CA ARG A 814 -23.89 -5.75 -16.31
C ARG A 814 -23.00 -5.55 -17.54
N SER A 815 -23.43 -5.97 -18.73
CA SER A 815 -22.74 -5.67 -19.99
C SER A 815 -23.04 -4.27 -20.50
N ILE A 816 -22.17 -3.65 -21.30
CA ILE A 816 -22.53 -2.43 -22.06
C ILE A 816 -23.18 -2.87 -23.38
N VAL A 817 -24.50 -2.68 -23.52
CA VAL A 817 -25.24 -3.11 -24.72
C VAL A 817 -25.47 -1.94 -25.66
N SER A 818 -24.98 -2.06 -26.89
CA SER A 818 -25.27 -1.15 -27.98
C SER A 818 -24.93 -1.82 -29.32
N ARG A 819 -25.17 -1.14 -30.45
CA ARG A 819 -24.73 -1.65 -31.76
C ARG A 819 -23.21 -1.77 -31.86
N ASP A 820 -22.47 -0.94 -31.14
CA ASP A 820 -21.01 -0.86 -31.22
C ASP A 820 -20.30 -1.49 -30.01
N SER A 821 -21.05 -1.80 -28.94
CA SER A 821 -20.58 -2.43 -27.69
C SER A 821 -20.90 -3.93 -27.68
N THR A 822 -21.56 -4.48 -26.66
CA THR A 822 -21.90 -5.92 -26.57
C THR A 822 -23.24 -6.25 -27.25
N ARG A 823 -23.27 -7.34 -28.01
CA ARG A 823 -24.47 -7.89 -28.68
C ARG A 823 -24.81 -9.28 -28.13
N PHE A 824 -26.10 -9.62 -28.12
CA PHE A 824 -26.58 -10.90 -27.60
C PHE A 824 -27.44 -11.66 -28.60
N GLY A 825 -27.24 -12.98 -28.65
CA GLY A 825 -28.12 -13.95 -29.31
C GLY A 825 -28.53 -15.05 -28.34
N ALA A 826 -29.59 -15.80 -28.66
CA ALA A 826 -30.01 -16.96 -27.88
C ALA A 826 -30.52 -18.09 -28.78
N ILE A 827 -30.01 -19.29 -28.51
CA ILE A 827 -30.40 -20.56 -29.13
C ILE A 827 -30.91 -21.45 -28.00
N LEU A 828 -32.12 -22.01 -28.17
CA LEU A 828 -32.66 -23.02 -27.28
C LEU A 828 -32.51 -24.39 -27.92
N PHE A 829 -32.06 -25.39 -27.18
CA PHE A 829 -31.93 -26.76 -27.69
C PHE A 829 -32.63 -27.78 -26.80
N SER A 830 -33.21 -28.79 -27.45
CA SER A 830 -33.67 -30.05 -26.87
C SER A 830 -33.33 -31.15 -27.88
N ASN A 831 -34.31 -31.72 -28.60
CA ASN A 831 -34.06 -32.65 -29.70
C ASN A 831 -33.46 -31.95 -30.92
N GLU A 832 -33.91 -30.73 -31.19
CA GLU A 832 -33.41 -29.90 -32.29
C GLU A 832 -33.07 -28.50 -31.76
N PRO A 833 -31.90 -27.93 -32.10
CA PRO A 833 -31.56 -26.57 -31.73
C PRO A 833 -32.36 -25.55 -32.56
N LYS A 834 -32.88 -24.51 -31.90
CA LYS A 834 -33.69 -23.44 -32.53
C LYS A 834 -33.19 -22.07 -32.09
N ILE A 835 -32.75 -21.27 -33.06
CA ILE A 835 -32.45 -19.85 -32.85
C ILE A 835 -33.70 -19.10 -32.41
N LYS A 836 -33.58 -18.24 -31.40
CA LYS A 836 -34.68 -17.42 -30.88
C LYS A 836 -34.50 -15.95 -31.21
N PHE A 837 -33.26 -15.47 -31.13
CA PHE A 837 -32.84 -14.19 -31.71
C PHE A 837 -31.33 -14.18 -31.94
N THR A 838 -30.92 -13.43 -32.95
CA THR A 838 -29.55 -13.28 -33.44
C THR A 838 -28.90 -12.02 -32.86
N LEU A 839 -27.57 -11.87 -33.04
CA LEU A 839 -26.78 -10.78 -32.47
C LEU A 839 -27.21 -9.38 -32.95
N ASN A 840 -27.86 -9.28 -34.11
CA ASN A 840 -28.35 -8.02 -34.69
C ASN A 840 -29.86 -7.76 -34.47
N ASN A 841 -30.61 -8.64 -33.81
CA ASN A 841 -32.05 -8.43 -33.62
C ASN A 841 -32.37 -7.29 -32.63
N TYR A 842 -31.55 -7.10 -31.60
CA TYR A 842 -31.80 -6.12 -30.53
C TYR A 842 -30.55 -5.31 -30.20
N SER A 843 -30.73 -4.03 -29.88
CA SER A 843 -29.63 -3.11 -29.56
C SER A 843 -29.77 -2.40 -28.21
N SER A 844 -30.74 -2.80 -27.38
CA SER A 844 -30.95 -2.25 -26.04
C SER A 844 -31.07 -3.37 -24.99
N LYS A 845 -30.64 -3.09 -23.75
CA LYS A 845 -30.77 -4.05 -22.64
C LYS A 845 -32.23 -4.46 -22.40
N GLY A 846 -33.15 -3.49 -22.48
CA GLY A 846 -34.57 -3.72 -22.24
C GLY A 846 -35.17 -4.73 -23.23
N ASP A 847 -34.87 -4.58 -24.52
CA ASP A 847 -35.40 -5.46 -25.57
C ASP A 847 -34.85 -6.88 -25.46
N ILE A 848 -33.56 -7.02 -25.20
CA ILE A 848 -32.92 -8.33 -25.01
C ILE A 848 -33.50 -9.03 -23.78
N ARG A 849 -33.72 -8.33 -22.67
CA ARG A 849 -34.35 -8.90 -21.47
C ARG A 849 -35.79 -9.34 -21.74
N ASN A 850 -36.56 -8.55 -22.47
CA ASN A 850 -37.92 -8.92 -22.84
C ASN A 850 -37.93 -10.17 -23.74
N ALA A 851 -36.98 -10.27 -24.68
CA ALA A 851 -36.80 -11.44 -25.52
C ALA A 851 -36.40 -12.69 -24.71
N ILE A 852 -35.51 -12.55 -23.71
CA ILE A 852 -35.13 -13.64 -22.78
C ILE A 852 -36.33 -14.09 -21.95
N LYS A 853 -37.13 -13.17 -21.42
CA LYS A 853 -38.34 -13.50 -20.63
C LYS A 853 -39.40 -14.22 -21.48
N ALA A 854 -39.47 -13.93 -22.78
CA ALA A 854 -40.40 -14.56 -23.72
C ALA A 854 -39.96 -15.96 -24.19
N LEU A 855 -38.77 -16.44 -23.78
CA LEU A 855 -38.32 -17.79 -24.10
C LEU A 855 -39.21 -18.84 -23.43
N VAL A 856 -39.69 -19.81 -24.22
CA VAL A 856 -40.48 -20.95 -23.76
C VAL A 856 -39.68 -22.23 -24.04
N PRO A 857 -39.43 -23.08 -23.01
CA PRO A 857 -38.67 -24.31 -23.20
C PRO A 857 -39.48 -25.34 -24.03
N PRO A 858 -38.85 -26.06 -24.97
CA PRO A 858 -39.45 -27.21 -25.66
C PRO A 858 -39.70 -28.41 -24.70
N LYS A 859 -40.49 -29.43 -25.12
CA LYS A 859 -40.90 -30.55 -24.25
C LYS A 859 -40.18 -31.88 -24.53
N ASP A 860 -39.02 -31.82 -25.18
CA ASP A 860 -38.34 -32.99 -25.77
C ASP A 860 -37.00 -33.32 -25.06
N ASN A 861 -36.30 -34.41 -25.45
CA ASN A 861 -35.03 -34.88 -24.87
C ASN A 861 -33.81 -34.00 -25.26
N THR A 862 -32.60 -34.24 -24.71
CA THR A 862 -31.43 -33.33 -24.80
C THR A 862 -30.37 -33.75 -25.84
N HIS A 863 -30.17 -33.04 -26.96
CA HIS A 863 -29.14 -33.30 -27.99
C HIS A 863 -28.08 -32.18 -28.08
N THR A 864 -27.13 -32.17 -27.14
CA THR A 864 -26.14 -31.08 -26.95
C THR A 864 -25.10 -30.96 -28.09
N SER A 865 -24.73 -32.06 -28.75
CA SER A 865 -23.66 -32.04 -29.77
C SER A 865 -24.08 -31.32 -31.06
N GLU A 866 -25.31 -31.56 -31.54
CA GLU A 866 -25.89 -30.89 -32.72
C GLU A 866 -26.10 -29.39 -32.45
N ALA A 867 -26.39 -29.03 -31.20
CA ALA A 867 -26.57 -27.65 -30.78
C ALA A 867 -25.27 -26.82 -30.88
N LEU A 868 -24.10 -27.43 -30.61
CA LEU A 868 -22.80 -26.78 -30.79
C LEU A 868 -22.50 -26.51 -32.27
N GLU A 869 -22.71 -27.50 -33.14
CA GLU A 869 -22.54 -27.36 -34.59
C GLU A 869 -23.47 -26.27 -35.16
N TYR A 870 -24.75 -26.34 -34.77
CA TYR A 870 -25.77 -25.38 -35.20
C TYR A 870 -25.44 -23.94 -34.79
N SER A 871 -24.78 -23.73 -33.65
CA SER A 871 -24.45 -22.40 -33.15
C SER A 871 -23.41 -21.66 -34.00
N LEU A 872 -22.53 -22.39 -34.70
CA LEU A 872 -21.38 -21.83 -35.41
C LEU A 872 -21.77 -20.78 -36.46
N GLN A 873 -22.85 -21.02 -37.21
CA GLN A 873 -23.30 -20.13 -38.30
C GLN A 873 -23.83 -18.78 -37.80
N PHE A 874 -24.25 -18.68 -36.54
CA PHE A 874 -24.85 -17.45 -36.00
C PHE A 874 -23.84 -16.40 -35.52
N PHE A 875 -22.54 -16.71 -35.59
CA PHE A 875 -21.45 -15.77 -35.37
C PHE A 875 -20.92 -15.13 -36.67
N ASN A 876 -21.58 -15.35 -37.82
CA ASN A 876 -21.23 -14.71 -39.08
C ASN A 876 -21.82 -13.28 -39.18
N GLU A 877 -21.38 -12.50 -40.18
CA GLU A 877 -21.85 -11.12 -40.37
C GLU A 877 -23.36 -11.02 -40.66
N GLU A 878 -23.92 -12.00 -41.38
CA GLU A 878 -25.36 -12.06 -41.71
C GLU A 878 -26.23 -12.06 -40.45
N HIS A 879 -25.80 -12.78 -39.40
CA HIS A 879 -26.50 -12.87 -38.12
C HIS A 879 -26.00 -11.87 -37.07
N GLY A 880 -25.16 -10.91 -37.48
CA GLY A 880 -24.70 -9.80 -36.64
C GLY A 880 -23.39 -10.03 -35.90
N GLY A 881 -22.70 -11.14 -36.16
CA GLY A 881 -21.36 -11.41 -35.65
C GLY A 881 -20.33 -10.46 -36.26
N ARG A 882 -19.44 -9.94 -35.41
CA ARG A 882 -18.42 -8.95 -35.76
C ARG A 882 -17.01 -9.52 -35.65
N ARG A 883 -16.86 -10.81 -35.96
CA ARG A 883 -15.57 -11.48 -35.95
C ARG A 883 -14.56 -10.80 -36.87
N SER A 884 -14.99 -10.34 -38.04
CA SER A 884 -14.16 -9.56 -38.99
C SER A 884 -13.65 -8.23 -38.41
N PHE A 885 -14.38 -7.65 -37.46
CA PHE A 885 -14.03 -6.45 -36.71
C PHE A 885 -13.33 -6.76 -35.38
N ARG A 886 -12.85 -8.01 -35.19
CA ARG A 886 -12.10 -8.48 -34.02
C ARG A 886 -12.83 -8.34 -32.69
N VAL A 887 -14.17 -8.31 -32.72
CA VAL A 887 -14.97 -8.37 -31.50
C VAL A 887 -14.93 -9.79 -30.93
N PRO A 888 -14.67 -10.00 -29.63
CA PRO A 888 -14.68 -11.33 -29.02
C PRO A 888 -16.01 -12.06 -29.27
N GLN A 889 -15.95 -13.31 -29.75
CA GLN A 889 -17.12 -14.15 -29.99
C GLN A 889 -17.23 -15.19 -28.87
N ILE A 890 -18.36 -15.22 -28.17
CA ILE A 890 -18.55 -16.02 -26.95
C ILE A 890 -19.80 -16.87 -27.07
N LEU A 891 -19.66 -18.18 -26.85
CA LEU A 891 -20.77 -19.12 -26.72
C LEU A 891 -20.91 -19.55 -25.25
N MET A 892 -22.05 -19.25 -24.62
CA MET A 892 -22.36 -19.67 -23.25
C MET A 892 -23.33 -20.85 -23.28
N VAL A 893 -22.84 -22.05 -23.01
CA VAL A 893 -23.62 -23.29 -22.97
C VAL A 893 -24.18 -23.48 -21.57
N ILE A 894 -25.50 -23.56 -21.40
CA ILE A 894 -26.17 -23.75 -20.10
C ILE A 894 -26.94 -25.07 -20.16
N THR A 895 -26.60 -26.05 -19.32
CA THR A 895 -27.21 -27.39 -19.33
C THR A 895 -27.36 -27.99 -17.92
N ASP A 896 -28.38 -28.84 -17.71
CA ASP A 896 -28.64 -29.57 -16.46
C ASP A 896 -28.32 -31.08 -16.52
N GLY A 897 -27.93 -31.58 -17.71
CA GLY A 897 -27.80 -33.01 -17.99
C GLY A 897 -26.61 -33.39 -18.87
N ALA A 898 -26.33 -34.69 -18.92
CA ALA A 898 -25.34 -35.27 -19.83
C ALA A 898 -25.83 -35.22 -21.28
N ALA A 899 -24.93 -34.95 -22.22
CA ALA A 899 -25.21 -35.02 -23.64
C ALA A 899 -25.59 -36.45 -24.04
N THR A 900 -26.68 -36.59 -24.78
CA THR A 900 -27.14 -37.90 -25.29
C THR A 900 -26.22 -38.48 -26.39
N ASN A 901 -25.37 -37.65 -27.00
CA ASN A 901 -24.39 -38.04 -28.02
C ASN A 901 -23.01 -37.42 -27.71
N PRO A 902 -22.20 -38.06 -26.84
CA PRO A 902 -20.91 -37.50 -26.40
C PRO A 902 -19.80 -37.64 -27.45
N ASP A 903 -19.94 -38.50 -28.45
CA ASP A 903 -18.87 -38.87 -29.39
C ASP A 903 -18.45 -37.68 -30.28
N ASN A 904 -19.40 -36.82 -30.66
CA ASN A 904 -19.15 -35.67 -31.55
C ASN A 904 -18.97 -34.33 -30.80
N LEU A 905 -19.12 -34.30 -29.47
CA LEU A 905 -18.96 -33.06 -28.67
C LEU A 905 -17.58 -32.41 -28.88
N ARG A 906 -16.52 -33.23 -28.90
CA ARG A 906 -15.15 -32.74 -29.03
C ARG A 906 -14.90 -32.12 -30.41
N GLU A 907 -15.41 -32.74 -31.47
CA GLU A 907 -15.25 -32.25 -32.84
C GLU A 907 -15.95 -30.91 -33.05
N ASN A 908 -17.23 -30.83 -32.68
CA ASN A 908 -18.02 -29.60 -32.82
C ASN A 908 -17.48 -28.45 -31.95
N SER A 909 -17.04 -28.78 -30.73
CA SER A 909 -16.39 -27.84 -29.84
C SER A 909 -15.04 -27.34 -30.40
N ASN A 910 -14.26 -28.21 -31.06
CA ASN A 910 -13.02 -27.83 -31.75
C ASN A 910 -13.31 -26.92 -32.96
N ALA A 911 -14.38 -27.18 -33.71
CA ALA A 911 -14.78 -26.34 -34.84
C ALA A 911 -15.13 -24.91 -34.42
N LEU A 912 -15.83 -24.73 -33.28
CA LEU A 912 -16.11 -23.42 -32.69
C LEU A 912 -14.80 -22.68 -32.30
N ARG A 913 -13.87 -23.38 -31.65
CA ARG A 913 -12.56 -22.80 -31.27
C ARG A 913 -11.69 -22.44 -32.47
N ALA A 914 -11.66 -23.28 -33.51
CA ALA A 914 -10.95 -22.99 -34.76
C ALA A 914 -11.48 -21.73 -35.48
N ASN A 915 -12.68 -21.29 -35.08
CA ASN A 915 -13.34 -20.08 -35.53
C ASN A 915 -13.22 -18.90 -34.54
N ASN A 916 -12.27 -18.95 -33.60
CA ASN A 916 -12.05 -17.95 -32.53
C ASN A 916 -13.30 -17.67 -31.68
N ILE A 917 -14.15 -18.70 -31.48
CA ILE A 917 -15.27 -18.62 -30.53
C ILE A 917 -14.84 -19.22 -29.19
N THR A 918 -14.96 -18.44 -28.13
CA THR A 918 -14.71 -18.91 -26.76
C THR A 918 -15.96 -19.59 -26.22
N VAL A 919 -15.85 -20.86 -25.83
CA VAL A 919 -16.96 -21.63 -25.27
C VAL A 919 -16.86 -21.66 -23.75
N PHE A 920 -17.93 -21.24 -23.09
CA PHE A 920 -18.13 -21.35 -21.65
C PHE A 920 -19.21 -22.37 -21.36
N SER A 921 -18.91 -23.32 -20.47
CA SER A 921 -19.83 -24.41 -20.13
C SER A 921 -20.34 -24.22 -18.70
N ILE A 922 -21.62 -23.92 -18.56
CA ILE A 922 -22.33 -23.75 -17.30
C ILE A 922 -23.22 -24.97 -17.05
N GLY A 923 -22.83 -25.79 -16.09
CA GLY A 923 -23.58 -26.97 -15.65
C GLY A 923 -24.38 -26.72 -14.37
N VAL A 924 -25.51 -27.39 -14.24
CA VAL A 924 -26.35 -27.36 -13.04
C VAL A 924 -26.76 -28.78 -12.67
N GLU A 925 -26.86 -29.07 -11.37
CA GLU A 925 -27.37 -30.36 -10.85
C GLU A 925 -26.68 -31.58 -11.51
N ASN A 926 -27.35 -32.30 -12.40
CA ASN A 926 -26.87 -33.57 -12.96
C ASN A 926 -25.92 -33.39 -14.16
N ALA A 927 -25.51 -32.16 -14.47
CA ALA A 927 -24.61 -31.88 -15.59
C ALA A 927 -23.26 -32.63 -15.45
N ASN A 928 -22.84 -33.31 -16.52
CA ASN A 928 -21.60 -34.08 -16.54
C ASN A 928 -20.38 -33.16 -16.65
N LYS A 929 -19.61 -33.03 -15.56
CA LYS A 929 -18.42 -32.17 -15.49
C LYS A 929 -17.36 -32.47 -16.57
N ASN A 930 -17.21 -33.74 -16.96
CA ASN A 930 -16.25 -34.12 -18.00
C ASN A 930 -16.71 -33.62 -19.38
N GLU A 931 -18.01 -33.66 -19.66
CA GLU A 931 -18.56 -33.14 -20.92
C GLU A 931 -18.51 -31.61 -20.97
N LEU A 932 -18.84 -30.93 -19.86
CA LEU A 932 -18.66 -29.48 -19.74
C LEU A 932 -17.21 -29.08 -20.03
N LEU A 933 -16.26 -29.84 -19.50
CA LEU A 933 -14.83 -29.65 -19.74
C LEU A 933 -14.45 -29.88 -21.21
N ILE A 934 -14.99 -30.91 -21.86
CA ILE A 934 -14.78 -31.16 -23.30
C ILE A 934 -15.34 -30.00 -24.15
N MET A 935 -16.56 -29.54 -23.85
CA MET A 935 -17.19 -28.40 -24.54
C MET A 935 -16.40 -27.10 -24.36
N ALA A 936 -15.80 -26.89 -23.18
CA ALA A 936 -14.93 -25.77 -22.88
C ALA A 936 -13.50 -25.93 -23.43
N GLY A 937 -13.19 -27.00 -24.19
CA GLY A 937 -11.87 -27.21 -24.80
C GLY A 937 -10.81 -27.76 -23.87
N ASN A 938 -11.24 -28.47 -22.83
CA ASN A 938 -10.43 -28.91 -21.70
C ASN A 938 -9.82 -27.75 -20.90
N ASN A 939 -10.41 -26.55 -20.98
CA ASN A 939 -10.05 -25.40 -20.17
C ASN A 939 -10.94 -25.32 -18.93
N GLN A 940 -10.41 -25.73 -17.78
CA GLN A 940 -11.13 -25.74 -16.50
C GLN A 940 -11.63 -24.35 -16.08
N SER A 941 -10.96 -23.26 -16.49
CA SER A 941 -11.36 -21.88 -16.17
C SER A 941 -12.63 -21.43 -16.90
N ASN A 942 -13.05 -22.16 -17.94
CA ASN A 942 -14.26 -21.87 -18.71
C ASN A 942 -15.42 -22.80 -18.34
N VAL A 943 -15.25 -23.62 -17.30
CA VAL A 943 -16.26 -24.55 -16.80
C VAL A 943 -16.79 -24.03 -15.47
N PHE A 944 -18.10 -23.79 -15.42
CA PHE A 944 -18.82 -23.37 -14.24
C PHE A 944 -19.86 -24.43 -13.89
N TYR A 945 -20.05 -24.68 -12.59
CA TYR A 945 -20.98 -25.70 -12.14
C TYR A 945 -21.59 -25.31 -10.80
N VAL A 946 -22.91 -25.50 -10.66
CA VAL A 946 -23.65 -25.33 -9.41
C VAL A 946 -24.49 -26.55 -9.09
N ASP A 947 -24.65 -26.81 -7.80
CA ASP A 947 -25.40 -27.97 -7.33
C ASP A 947 -26.92 -27.77 -7.45
N LYS A 948 -27.41 -26.53 -7.59
CA LYS A 948 -28.84 -26.19 -7.68
C LYS A 948 -29.11 -25.02 -8.64
N PHE A 949 -30.32 -24.97 -9.20
CA PHE A 949 -30.75 -23.92 -10.13
C PHE A 949 -30.82 -22.51 -9.53
N ASP A 950 -31.22 -22.37 -8.27
CA ASP A 950 -31.25 -21.07 -7.57
C ASP A 950 -29.84 -20.48 -7.37
N GLN A 951 -28.80 -21.32 -7.41
CA GLN A 951 -27.40 -20.90 -7.31
C GLN A 951 -26.82 -20.39 -8.63
N LEU A 952 -27.47 -20.61 -9.78
CA LEU A 952 -27.04 -20.05 -11.08
C LEU A 952 -26.86 -18.53 -11.01
N GLU A 953 -27.70 -17.85 -10.23
CA GLU A 953 -27.65 -16.40 -10.04
C GLU A 953 -26.35 -15.93 -9.38
N THR A 954 -25.66 -16.82 -8.65
CA THR A 954 -24.40 -16.51 -7.94
C THR A 954 -23.15 -16.74 -8.81
N LEU A 955 -23.22 -17.64 -9.80
CA LEU A 955 -22.12 -17.90 -10.76
C LEU A 955 -21.76 -16.70 -11.61
N PHE A 956 -22.70 -15.77 -11.75
CA PHE A 956 -22.52 -14.56 -12.52
C PHE A 956 -21.27 -13.75 -12.11
N SER A 957 -21.04 -13.60 -10.80
CA SER A 957 -19.84 -12.91 -10.27
C SER A 957 -18.53 -13.59 -10.62
N SER A 958 -18.54 -14.93 -10.75
CA SER A 958 -17.37 -15.75 -11.09
C SER A 958 -17.11 -15.80 -12.60
N CYS A 959 -18.16 -15.68 -13.41
CA CYS A 959 -18.04 -15.66 -14.87
C CYS A 959 -17.54 -14.29 -15.37
N GLU A 960 -17.94 -13.18 -14.73
CA GLU A 960 -17.58 -11.80 -15.12
C GLU A 960 -16.08 -11.51 -15.14
N CYS A 961 -15.33 -12.00 -14.15
CA CYS A 961 -13.88 -11.79 -14.10
C CYS A 961 -13.12 -12.56 -15.18
N VAL A 962 -13.74 -13.57 -15.82
CA VAL A 962 -13.15 -14.34 -16.92
C VAL A 962 -13.47 -13.72 -18.29
N PHE A 963 -14.55 -12.93 -18.40
CA PHE A 963 -14.96 -12.26 -19.65
C PHE A 963 -14.20 -10.96 -19.96
N SER A 964 -13.26 -10.56 -19.09
CA SER A 964 -12.26 -9.54 -19.37
C SER A 964 -11.24 -10.07 -20.40
N LEU A 965 -11.66 -10.28 -21.64
CA LEU A 965 -10.75 -10.51 -22.75
C LEU A 965 -10.16 -9.15 -23.15
N ALA A 966 -9.08 -8.74 -22.50
CA ALA A 966 -8.20 -7.72 -23.06
C ALA A 966 -7.62 -8.28 -24.37
N ALA A 967 -8.11 -7.82 -25.51
CA ALA A 967 -7.58 -8.23 -26.80
C ALA A 967 -6.16 -7.65 -26.96
N CYS A 968 -5.14 -8.51 -26.79
CA CYS A 968 -3.76 -8.24 -27.19
C CYS A 968 -3.68 -8.16 -28.74
N GLU A 969 -4.10 -7.05 -29.36
CA GLU A 969 -4.24 -7.02 -30.82
C GLU A 969 -2.91 -6.78 -31.59
N LEU A 970 -1.90 -6.14 -31.00
CA LEU A 970 -0.64 -5.83 -31.70
C LEU A 970 0.50 -5.59 -30.71
N MET A 971 1.46 -6.52 -30.59
CA MET A 971 2.66 -6.34 -29.75
C MET A 971 3.84 -7.22 -30.18
N ASP A 972 5.03 -6.85 -29.74
CA ASP A 972 6.22 -7.71 -29.77
C ASP A 972 6.53 -8.16 -28.33
N LEU A 973 6.36 -9.45 -28.06
CA LEU A 973 6.46 -10.02 -26.72
C LEU A 973 7.66 -10.98 -26.63
N VAL A 974 8.56 -10.74 -25.69
CA VAL A 974 9.71 -11.61 -25.44
C VAL A 974 9.59 -12.23 -24.05
N PHE A 975 9.70 -13.55 -23.96
CA PHE A 975 9.79 -14.25 -22.68
C PHE A 975 11.25 -14.49 -22.29
N LEU A 976 11.59 -14.18 -21.05
CA LEU A 976 12.89 -14.49 -20.45
C LEU A 976 12.67 -15.43 -19.26
N ILE A 977 13.04 -16.71 -19.44
CA ILE A 977 12.78 -17.79 -18.48
C ILE A 977 14.04 -18.13 -17.68
N ASP A 978 13.91 -18.16 -16.37
CA ASP A 978 14.95 -18.66 -15.47
C ASP A 978 15.14 -20.18 -15.63
N ARG A 979 16.38 -20.62 -15.88
CA ARG A 979 16.80 -22.03 -15.93
C ARG A 979 17.91 -22.36 -14.94
N SER A 980 18.15 -21.48 -13.98
CA SER A 980 19.20 -21.58 -12.97
C SER A 980 18.96 -22.71 -11.97
N GLY A 981 19.91 -22.93 -11.08
CA GLY A 981 19.83 -23.94 -10.02
C GLY A 981 18.87 -23.57 -8.89
N SER A 982 18.34 -22.34 -8.84
CA SER A 982 17.28 -21.99 -7.88
C SER A 982 15.96 -22.65 -8.26
N ILE A 983 15.74 -22.89 -9.56
CA ILE A 983 14.59 -23.64 -10.05
C ILE A 983 14.94 -25.12 -10.24
N THR A 984 14.14 -26.02 -9.70
CA THR A 984 14.33 -27.47 -9.96
C THR A 984 13.93 -27.81 -11.40
N SER A 985 14.45 -28.92 -11.96
CA SER A 985 14.04 -29.37 -13.29
C SER A 985 12.52 -29.61 -13.41
N ALA A 986 11.86 -30.01 -12.32
CA ALA A 986 10.41 -30.18 -12.28
C ALA A 986 9.69 -28.82 -12.33
N ASN A 987 10.18 -27.86 -11.55
CA ASN A 987 9.66 -26.49 -11.53
C ASN A 987 9.85 -25.77 -12.87
N HIS A 988 11.00 -25.97 -13.53
CA HIS A 988 11.26 -25.45 -14.88
C HIS A 988 10.27 -26.00 -15.91
N ASN A 989 9.90 -27.29 -15.79
CA ASN A 989 8.83 -27.87 -16.62
C ASN A 989 7.46 -27.20 -16.35
N THR A 990 7.16 -26.82 -15.10
CA THR A 990 5.95 -26.05 -14.77
C THR A 990 5.99 -24.67 -15.43
N VAL A 991 7.12 -23.97 -15.37
CA VAL A 991 7.30 -22.65 -15.97
C VAL A 991 7.16 -22.69 -17.49
N LYS A 992 7.81 -23.63 -18.19
CA LYS A 992 7.67 -23.72 -19.66
C LYS A 992 6.25 -24.09 -20.09
N ASN A 993 5.55 -24.94 -19.34
CA ASN A 993 4.15 -25.27 -19.61
C ASN A 993 3.27 -24.04 -19.42
N PHE A 994 3.48 -23.28 -18.34
CA PHE A 994 2.77 -22.02 -18.10
C PHE A 994 3.02 -21.00 -19.22
N THR A 995 4.26 -20.83 -19.67
CA THR A 995 4.58 -19.94 -20.81
C THR A 995 3.88 -20.41 -22.09
N ALA A 996 3.87 -21.71 -22.40
CA ALA A 996 3.14 -22.25 -23.55
C ALA A 996 1.63 -21.97 -23.44
N GLU A 997 1.05 -22.05 -22.24
CA GLU A 997 -0.35 -21.73 -22.00
C GLU A 997 -0.69 -20.24 -22.14
N ILE A 998 0.24 -19.34 -21.83
CA ILE A 998 0.10 -17.92 -22.16
C ILE A 998 0.11 -17.73 -23.67
N VAL A 999 1.06 -18.36 -24.37
CA VAL A 999 1.18 -18.26 -25.83
C VAL A 999 -0.07 -18.75 -26.55
N MET A 1000 -0.69 -19.84 -26.11
CA MET A 1000 -1.97 -20.36 -26.64
C MET A 1000 -3.17 -19.41 -26.43
N ARG A 1001 -3.01 -18.31 -25.69
CA ARG A 1001 -4.03 -17.26 -25.49
C ARG A 1001 -3.77 -15.99 -26.31
N LEU A 1002 -2.68 -15.94 -27.07
CA LEU A 1002 -2.29 -14.78 -27.87
C LEU A 1002 -2.52 -15.05 -29.36
N GLU A 1003 -2.93 -14.02 -30.11
CA GLU A 1003 -3.06 -14.14 -31.56
C GLU A 1003 -1.70 -13.92 -32.25
N ILE A 1004 -1.04 -15.02 -32.61
CA ILE A 1004 0.29 -15.00 -33.25
C ILE A 1004 0.15 -14.98 -34.77
N SER A 1005 0.79 -14.00 -35.41
CA SER A 1005 1.00 -13.98 -36.86
C SER A 1005 2.10 -12.97 -37.22
N ASP A 1006 2.50 -12.93 -38.48
CA ASP A 1006 3.41 -11.92 -39.04
C ASP A 1006 2.87 -10.47 -38.98
N LYS A 1007 1.59 -10.30 -38.62
CA LYS A 1007 0.90 -9.00 -38.57
C LYS A 1007 0.36 -8.63 -37.19
N LEU A 1008 0.27 -9.56 -36.25
CA LEU A 1008 -0.33 -9.37 -34.92
C LEU A 1008 0.73 -9.46 -33.84
N THR A 1009 0.74 -10.51 -33.02
CA THR A 1009 1.75 -10.68 -31.97
C THR A 1009 2.97 -11.44 -32.49
N HIS A 1010 4.17 -10.87 -32.31
CA HIS A 1010 5.42 -11.59 -32.50
C HIS A 1010 5.95 -12.09 -31.15
N ILE A 1011 6.46 -13.32 -31.09
CA ILE A 1011 7.01 -13.91 -29.86
C ILE A 1011 8.50 -14.16 -30.00
N GLY A 1012 9.28 -13.77 -28.99
CA GLY A 1012 10.67 -14.16 -28.81
C GLY A 1012 10.84 -14.93 -27.50
N LEU A 1013 11.87 -15.76 -27.41
CA LEU A 1013 12.16 -16.54 -26.20
C LEU A 1013 13.67 -16.62 -25.93
N ALA A 1014 14.03 -16.44 -24.67
CA ALA A 1014 15.35 -16.68 -24.14
C ALA A 1014 15.30 -17.34 -22.77
N GLN A 1015 16.40 -17.99 -22.39
CA GLN A 1015 16.61 -18.51 -21.05
C GLN A 1015 17.86 -17.91 -20.41
N PHE A 1016 17.89 -17.83 -19.08
CA PHE A 1016 19.08 -17.36 -18.35
C PHE A 1016 19.43 -18.23 -17.15
N SER A 1017 20.73 -18.36 -16.92
CA SER A 1017 21.32 -18.80 -15.66
C SER A 1017 22.72 -18.16 -15.54
N ALA A 1018 23.79 -18.96 -15.40
CA ALA A 1018 25.18 -18.46 -15.38
C ALA A 1018 25.55 -17.82 -16.71
N ASP A 1019 24.96 -18.36 -17.77
CA ASP A 1019 25.08 -17.94 -19.15
C ASP A 1019 23.70 -17.59 -19.74
N PHE A 1020 23.72 -16.66 -20.68
CA PHE A 1020 22.54 -16.29 -21.46
C PHE A 1020 22.34 -17.28 -22.60
N ARG A 1021 21.14 -17.82 -22.76
CA ARG A 1021 20.81 -18.79 -23.80
C ARG A 1021 19.70 -18.27 -24.69
N HIS A 1022 20.03 -18.13 -25.97
CA HIS A 1022 19.06 -17.80 -27.01
C HIS A 1022 18.24 -19.03 -27.40
N GLU A 1023 16.93 -18.85 -27.60
CA GLU A 1023 16.05 -19.88 -28.18
C GLU A 1023 15.52 -19.47 -29.55
N PHE A 1024 14.85 -18.31 -29.68
CA PHE A 1024 14.42 -17.74 -30.98
C PHE A 1024 14.02 -16.25 -30.86
N TYR A 1025 14.16 -15.51 -31.96
CA TYR A 1025 13.82 -14.09 -32.10
C TYR A 1025 12.37 -13.87 -32.59
N LEU A 1026 11.91 -12.61 -32.61
CA LEU A 1026 10.54 -12.22 -32.96
C LEU A 1026 10.14 -12.56 -34.41
N ASN A 1027 11.10 -12.82 -35.30
CA ASN A 1027 10.88 -13.15 -36.71
C ASN A 1027 11.21 -14.60 -37.08
N ASP A 1028 11.50 -15.47 -36.12
CA ASP A 1028 11.84 -16.86 -36.40
C ASP A 1028 10.59 -17.74 -36.58
N TYR A 1029 9.50 -17.42 -35.88
CA TYR A 1029 8.24 -18.17 -35.93
C TYR A 1029 7.02 -17.24 -35.95
N TYR A 1030 6.02 -17.60 -36.78
CA TYR A 1030 4.73 -16.90 -36.91
C TYR A 1030 3.52 -17.81 -36.66
N SER A 1031 3.75 -19.02 -36.15
CA SER A 1031 2.74 -20.04 -35.88
C SER A 1031 2.75 -20.38 -34.40
N GLU A 1032 1.58 -20.33 -33.76
CA GLU A 1032 1.38 -20.75 -32.37
C GLU A 1032 1.95 -22.15 -32.13
N LYS A 1033 1.66 -23.09 -33.04
CA LYS A 1033 2.11 -24.47 -32.93
C LYS A 1033 3.63 -24.58 -32.86
N ASP A 1034 4.35 -23.90 -33.76
CA ASP A 1034 5.81 -23.99 -33.84
C ASP A 1034 6.48 -23.39 -32.59
N ILE A 1035 5.93 -22.28 -32.08
CA ILE A 1035 6.38 -21.64 -30.84
C ILE A 1035 6.14 -22.54 -29.62
N VAL A 1036 4.93 -23.09 -29.50
CA VAL A 1036 4.56 -23.98 -28.37
C VAL A 1036 5.40 -25.26 -28.38
N ASP A 1037 5.61 -25.86 -29.56
CA ASP A 1037 6.45 -27.05 -29.71
C ASP A 1037 7.91 -26.73 -29.32
N HIS A 1038 8.45 -25.56 -29.72
CA HIS A 1038 9.79 -25.13 -29.32
C HIS A 1038 9.90 -24.87 -27.81
N ILE A 1039 8.95 -24.15 -27.20
CA ILE A 1039 8.91 -23.92 -25.74
C ILE A 1039 8.93 -25.23 -24.96
N LYS A 1040 8.20 -26.26 -25.42
CA LYS A 1040 8.17 -27.57 -24.74
C LYS A 1040 9.51 -28.31 -24.81
N MET A 1041 10.33 -28.04 -25.83
CA MET A 1041 11.63 -28.68 -26.06
C MET A 1041 12.81 -27.99 -25.36
N ILE A 1042 12.64 -26.80 -24.78
CA ILE A 1042 13.73 -26.09 -24.09
C ILE A 1042 14.27 -26.91 -22.90
N ARG A 1043 15.59 -26.88 -22.71
CA ARG A 1043 16.29 -27.75 -21.73
C ARG A 1043 16.72 -27.00 -20.47
N TYR A 1044 16.48 -27.63 -19.32
CA TYR A 1044 17.04 -27.24 -18.04
C TYR A 1044 18.51 -27.67 -17.92
N SER A 1045 19.35 -26.83 -17.31
CA SER A 1045 20.76 -27.15 -17.08
C SER A 1045 21.30 -26.62 -15.74
N GLY A 1046 20.50 -25.88 -14.98
CA GLY A 1046 20.94 -25.20 -13.76
C GLY A 1046 21.96 -24.08 -14.02
N GLY A 1047 22.65 -23.68 -12.96
CA GLY A 1047 23.64 -22.60 -12.93
C GLY A 1047 23.27 -21.49 -11.94
N GLU A 1048 24.12 -20.50 -11.75
CA GLU A 1048 23.78 -19.32 -10.95
C GLU A 1048 22.77 -18.42 -11.69
N THR A 1049 22.09 -17.51 -11.01
CA THR A 1049 21.11 -16.58 -11.60
C THR A 1049 21.79 -15.25 -12.01
N TYR A 1050 22.23 -15.06 -13.26
CA TYR A 1050 22.79 -13.78 -13.74
C TYR A 1050 21.80 -13.02 -14.64
N LEU A 1051 20.76 -12.50 -14.01
CA LEU A 1051 19.67 -11.77 -14.66
C LEU A 1051 20.11 -10.44 -15.27
N GLY A 1052 21.08 -9.73 -14.69
CA GLY A 1052 21.59 -8.48 -15.22
C GLY A 1052 22.26 -8.66 -16.59
N ARG A 1053 23.10 -9.68 -16.72
CA ARG A 1053 23.70 -10.12 -17.98
C ARG A 1053 22.64 -10.54 -19.00
N ALA A 1054 21.59 -11.23 -18.55
CA ALA A 1054 20.49 -11.62 -19.41
C ALA A 1054 19.72 -10.41 -19.96
N LEU A 1055 19.43 -9.41 -19.11
CA LEU A 1055 18.76 -8.17 -19.50
C LEU A 1055 19.57 -7.37 -20.53
N ARG A 1056 20.91 -7.27 -20.39
CA ARG A 1056 21.76 -6.66 -21.44
C ARG A 1056 21.59 -7.35 -22.79
N SER A 1057 21.41 -8.67 -22.76
CA SER A 1057 21.21 -9.50 -23.95
C SER A 1057 19.81 -9.38 -24.54
N MET A 1058 18.82 -8.78 -23.85
CA MET A 1058 17.48 -8.53 -24.39
C MET A 1058 17.43 -7.41 -25.41
N LYS A 1059 18.38 -6.47 -25.38
CA LYS A 1059 18.42 -5.34 -26.32
C LYS A 1059 18.42 -5.78 -27.79
N GLN A 1060 19.06 -6.91 -28.11
CA GLN A 1060 19.05 -7.46 -29.48
C GLN A 1060 17.70 -8.07 -29.89
N TYR A 1061 16.89 -8.59 -28.96
CA TYR A 1061 15.58 -9.16 -29.28
C TYR A 1061 14.60 -8.10 -29.75
N PHE A 1062 14.69 -6.90 -29.17
CA PHE A 1062 13.87 -5.75 -29.56
C PHE A 1062 14.52 -4.88 -30.66
N SER A 1063 15.39 -5.47 -31.49
CA SER A 1063 16.00 -4.77 -32.63
C SER A 1063 15.24 -5.05 -33.93
N PRO A 1064 15.12 -4.07 -34.86
CA PRO A 1064 14.43 -4.28 -36.14
C PRO A 1064 14.98 -5.45 -36.98
N LEU A 1065 16.29 -5.71 -36.87
CA LEU A 1065 16.94 -6.85 -37.54
C LEU A 1065 16.50 -8.22 -37.01
N ARG A 1066 15.88 -8.26 -35.83
CA ARG A 1066 15.40 -9.46 -35.13
C ARG A 1066 13.88 -9.51 -35.01
N GLY A 1067 13.18 -8.80 -35.88
CA GLY A 1067 11.71 -8.86 -36.00
C GLY A 1067 10.95 -7.85 -35.14
N SER A 1068 11.63 -6.99 -34.38
CA SER A 1068 10.97 -5.94 -33.62
C SER A 1068 10.43 -4.83 -34.52
N ARG A 1069 9.18 -4.46 -34.28
CA ARG A 1069 8.42 -3.40 -34.94
C ARG A 1069 8.42 -2.12 -34.09
N ILE A 1070 9.42 -1.94 -33.25
CA ILE A 1070 9.63 -0.75 -32.40
C ILE A 1070 9.60 0.56 -33.21
N GLN A 1071 10.11 0.58 -34.45
CA GLN A 1071 10.04 1.76 -35.34
C GLN A 1071 8.61 2.08 -35.79
N GLY A 1072 7.75 1.08 -35.88
CA GLY A 1072 6.32 1.21 -36.17
C GLY A 1072 5.47 1.55 -34.94
N LYS A 1073 6.09 1.84 -33.79
CA LYS A 1073 5.43 2.12 -32.49
C LYS A 1073 4.53 0.98 -32.00
N VAL A 1074 4.82 -0.26 -32.40
CA VAL A 1074 4.18 -1.45 -31.82
C VAL A 1074 4.68 -1.59 -30.37
N PRO A 1075 3.79 -1.82 -29.38
CA PRO A 1075 4.19 -2.09 -27.99
C PRO A 1075 5.24 -3.20 -27.89
N GLN A 1076 6.31 -2.94 -27.15
CA GLN A 1076 7.41 -3.89 -26.93
C GLN A 1076 7.34 -4.37 -25.48
N THR A 1077 7.19 -5.67 -25.26
CA THR A 1077 6.96 -6.23 -23.91
C THR A 1077 7.96 -7.35 -23.60
N LEU A 1078 8.57 -7.30 -22.43
CA LEU A 1078 9.42 -8.35 -21.86
C LEU A 1078 8.72 -8.96 -20.65
N VAL A 1079 8.48 -10.27 -20.67
CA VAL A 1079 7.98 -11.02 -19.51
C VAL A 1079 9.09 -11.87 -18.94
N LEU A 1080 9.55 -11.48 -17.75
CA LEU A 1080 10.55 -12.19 -16.96
C LEU A 1080 9.87 -13.18 -16.01
N LEU A 1081 10.25 -14.46 -16.09
CA LEU A 1081 9.85 -15.49 -15.13
C LEU A 1081 11.08 -15.90 -14.33
N SER A 1082 11.09 -15.62 -13.02
CA SER A 1082 12.26 -15.82 -12.15
C SER A 1082 11.84 -16.35 -10.79
N ASP A 1083 12.60 -17.30 -10.24
CA ASP A 1083 12.41 -17.85 -8.89
C ASP A 1083 13.59 -17.60 -7.93
N GLY A 1084 14.71 -17.12 -8.47
CA GLY A 1084 15.91 -16.77 -7.72
C GLY A 1084 16.28 -15.30 -7.82
N ASN A 1085 17.16 -14.89 -6.90
CA ASN A 1085 17.76 -13.55 -6.89
C ASN A 1085 18.97 -13.51 -7.81
N SER A 1086 19.14 -12.43 -8.56
CA SER A 1086 20.31 -12.25 -9.41
C SER A 1086 21.60 -12.07 -8.60
N TYR A 1087 22.68 -12.68 -9.07
CA TYR A 1087 24.05 -12.52 -8.58
C TYR A 1087 24.76 -11.26 -9.13
N ASP A 1088 24.19 -10.63 -10.16
CA ASP A 1088 24.70 -9.41 -10.77
C ASP A 1088 23.70 -8.24 -10.76
N GLU A 1089 24.20 -7.05 -11.11
CA GLU A 1089 23.45 -5.80 -11.12
C GLU A 1089 22.41 -5.78 -12.26
N VAL A 1090 21.14 -5.55 -11.90
CA VAL A 1090 19.98 -5.67 -12.82
C VAL A 1090 19.34 -4.34 -13.21
N GLU A 1091 19.60 -3.26 -12.48
CA GLU A 1091 18.89 -1.99 -12.57
C GLU A 1091 19.31 -1.18 -13.81
N ASN A 1092 20.61 -1.03 -14.09
CA ASN A 1092 21.07 -0.34 -15.29
C ASN A 1092 20.66 -1.06 -16.58
N PRO A 1093 20.86 -2.40 -16.72
CA PRO A 1093 20.36 -3.13 -17.89
C PRO A 1093 18.85 -2.98 -18.09
N ALA A 1094 18.06 -3.00 -17.00
CA ALA A 1094 16.62 -2.82 -17.10
C ALA A 1094 16.22 -1.37 -17.46
N ASN A 1095 16.90 -0.37 -16.89
CA ASN A 1095 16.73 1.05 -17.25
C ASN A 1095 17.02 1.28 -18.75
N GLU A 1096 18.06 0.66 -19.30
CA GLU A 1096 18.37 0.75 -20.72
C GLU A 1096 17.26 0.18 -21.61
N LEU A 1097 16.65 -0.95 -21.21
CA LEU A 1097 15.51 -1.52 -21.94
C LEU A 1097 14.27 -0.62 -21.84
N ARG A 1098 13.94 -0.15 -20.64
CA ARG A 1098 12.80 0.77 -20.43
C ARG A 1098 12.97 2.10 -21.18
N ALA A 1099 14.19 2.62 -21.26
CA ALA A 1099 14.50 3.83 -22.02
C ALA A 1099 14.29 3.65 -23.54
N LEU A 1100 14.28 2.41 -24.04
CA LEU A 1100 13.90 2.09 -25.42
C LEU A 1100 12.38 1.95 -25.59
N GLY A 1101 11.58 2.17 -24.54
CA GLY A 1101 10.13 1.99 -24.57
C GLY A 1101 9.68 0.53 -24.45
N ILE A 1102 10.55 -0.35 -23.92
CA ILE A 1102 10.20 -1.75 -23.64
C ILE A 1102 9.54 -1.82 -22.27
N ASP A 1103 8.33 -2.35 -22.24
CA ASP A 1103 7.61 -2.61 -21.00
C ASP A 1103 8.05 -3.94 -20.39
N ILE A 1104 8.33 -3.97 -19.08
CA ILE A 1104 8.90 -5.15 -18.42
C ILE A 1104 7.96 -5.61 -17.31
N PHE A 1105 7.46 -6.84 -17.45
CA PHE A 1105 6.66 -7.55 -16.44
C PHE A 1105 7.51 -8.64 -15.79
N ALA A 1106 7.38 -8.78 -14.46
CA ALA A 1106 8.07 -9.83 -13.71
C ALA A 1106 7.06 -10.75 -13.01
N VAL A 1107 7.11 -12.04 -13.33
CA VAL A 1107 6.40 -13.11 -12.63
C VAL A 1107 7.35 -13.73 -11.62
N ALA A 1108 7.14 -13.39 -10.35
CA ALA A 1108 7.98 -13.81 -9.24
C ALA A 1108 7.45 -15.13 -8.66
N ILE A 1109 8.24 -16.19 -8.75
CA ILE A 1109 7.89 -17.55 -8.34
C ILE A 1109 8.66 -17.89 -7.06
N GLY A 1110 7.99 -18.24 -5.98
CA GLY A 1110 8.62 -18.48 -4.68
C GLY A 1110 9.03 -17.20 -3.94
N ASP A 1111 9.99 -17.34 -3.02
CA ASP A 1111 10.53 -16.24 -2.20
C ASP A 1111 11.61 -15.46 -2.96
N VAL A 1112 11.18 -14.64 -3.93
CA VAL A 1112 12.06 -13.77 -4.71
C VAL A 1112 12.20 -12.39 -4.05
N TYR A 1113 13.39 -11.80 -4.11
CA TYR A 1113 13.66 -10.45 -3.61
C TYR A 1113 12.89 -9.40 -4.44
N ARG A 1114 11.69 -9.05 -3.98
CA ARG A 1114 10.77 -8.13 -4.68
C ARG A 1114 11.42 -6.81 -5.04
N THR A 1115 12.35 -6.29 -4.26
CA THR A 1115 13.05 -5.03 -4.57
C THR A 1115 13.93 -5.15 -5.82
N GLN A 1116 14.52 -6.32 -6.11
CA GLN A 1116 15.31 -6.54 -7.32
C GLN A 1116 14.42 -6.62 -8.57
N LEU A 1117 13.31 -7.36 -8.49
CA LEU A 1117 12.33 -7.37 -9.58
C LEU A 1117 11.64 -6.01 -9.77
N LEU A 1118 11.49 -5.22 -8.70
CA LEU A 1118 10.98 -3.84 -8.78
C LEU A 1118 11.95 -2.93 -9.55
N LYS A 1119 13.26 -3.07 -9.33
CA LYS A 1119 14.29 -2.37 -10.13
C LYS A 1119 14.23 -2.76 -11.61
N ILE A 1120 13.81 -3.98 -11.93
CA ILE A 1120 13.67 -4.48 -13.30
C ILE A 1120 12.37 -4.05 -13.97
N THR A 1121 11.26 -3.97 -13.23
CA THR A 1121 9.95 -3.59 -13.78
C THR A 1121 9.74 -2.07 -13.76
N GLY A 1122 10.30 -1.36 -12.78
CA GLY A 1122 10.12 0.09 -12.59
C GLY A 1122 8.76 0.49 -12.01
N ASP A 1123 7.80 -0.44 -11.94
CA ASP A 1123 6.44 -0.21 -11.44
C ASP A 1123 5.96 -1.47 -10.68
N PRO A 1124 5.56 -1.36 -9.40
CA PRO A 1124 5.12 -2.50 -8.61
C PRO A 1124 3.86 -3.18 -9.17
N ARG A 1125 3.07 -2.49 -10.01
CA ARG A 1125 1.87 -3.05 -10.68
C ARG A 1125 2.25 -4.05 -11.77
N LYS A 1126 3.47 -3.98 -12.31
CA LYS A 1126 4.00 -4.87 -13.35
C LYS A 1126 4.71 -6.10 -12.77
N MET A 1127 4.61 -6.28 -11.45
CA MET A 1127 5.12 -7.44 -10.74
C MET A 1127 3.97 -8.32 -10.25
N ILE A 1128 4.05 -9.61 -10.57
CA ILE A 1128 3.06 -10.60 -10.20
C ILE A 1128 3.74 -11.63 -9.29
N GLY A 1129 3.46 -11.53 -7.99
CA GLY A 1129 3.93 -12.49 -6.99
C GLY A 1129 3.02 -13.70 -6.90
N VAL A 1130 3.57 -14.88 -7.22
CA VAL A 1130 2.83 -16.14 -7.29
C VAL A 1130 2.87 -16.89 -5.94
N GLY A 1131 3.90 -16.65 -5.12
CA GLY A 1131 4.14 -17.44 -3.92
C GLY A 1131 4.59 -18.85 -4.32
N ASP A 1132 3.85 -19.88 -3.92
CA ASP A 1132 4.17 -21.26 -4.32
C ASP A 1132 4.02 -21.47 -5.85
N ILE A 1133 5.01 -22.10 -6.49
CA ILE A 1133 5.00 -22.41 -7.93
C ILE A 1133 3.80 -23.25 -8.36
N ASN A 1134 3.23 -24.06 -7.47
CA ASN A 1134 2.02 -24.83 -7.75
C ASN A 1134 0.80 -23.94 -8.01
N ASN A 1135 0.84 -22.68 -7.56
CA ASN A 1135 -0.21 -21.71 -7.84
C ASN A 1135 -0.06 -21.03 -9.20
N LEU A 1136 1.09 -21.17 -9.89
CA LEU A 1136 1.38 -20.50 -11.17
C LEU A 1136 0.25 -20.63 -12.20
N PRO A 1137 -0.42 -21.80 -12.38
CA PRO A 1137 -1.57 -21.94 -13.26
C PRO A 1137 -2.76 -21.00 -12.94
N ASN A 1138 -2.92 -20.56 -11.70
CA ASN A 1138 -4.01 -19.65 -11.31
C ASN A 1138 -3.74 -18.19 -11.73
N PHE A 1139 -2.51 -17.86 -12.11
CA PHE A 1139 -2.11 -16.50 -12.49
C PHE A 1139 -2.11 -16.25 -14.00
N LYS A 1140 -2.50 -17.24 -14.82
CA LYS A 1140 -2.52 -17.13 -16.30
C LYS A 1140 -3.27 -15.90 -16.79
N THR A 1141 -4.53 -15.74 -16.35
CA THR A 1141 -5.39 -14.61 -16.75
C THR A 1141 -4.79 -13.29 -16.30
N LYS A 1142 -4.28 -13.20 -15.07
CA LYS A 1142 -3.64 -12.00 -14.54
C LYS A 1142 -2.40 -11.57 -15.32
N VAL A 1143 -1.58 -12.53 -15.77
CA VAL A 1143 -0.39 -12.23 -16.60
C VAL A 1143 -0.82 -11.75 -17.99
N VAL A 1144 -1.79 -12.40 -18.61
CA VAL A 1144 -2.34 -11.97 -19.91
C VAL A 1144 -2.94 -10.56 -19.80
N ASP A 1145 -3.77 -10.28 -18.80
CA ASP A 1145 -4.39 -8.97 -18.59
C ASP A 1145 -3.36 -7.86 -18.37
N ALA A 1146 -2.27 -8.17 -17.66
CA ALA A 1146 -1.18 -7.23 -17.43
C ALA A 1146 -0.45 -6.90 -18.74
N ILE A 1147 -0.21 -7.90 -19.59
CA ILE A 1147 0.48 -7.74 -20.88
C ILE A 1147 -0.41 -7.04 -21.92
N CYS A 1148 -1.72 -7.29 -21.92
CA CYS A 1148 -2.68 -6.75 -22.89
C CYS A 1148 -3.26 -5.36 -22.53
N GLY A 1149 -2.84 -4.74 -21.41
CA GLY A 1149 -3.35 -3.42 -20.97
C GLY A 1149 -2.94 -2.27 -21.91
N ALA A 1150 -3.86 -1.34 -22.19
CA ALA A 1150 -3.71 -0.27 -23.19
C ALA A 1150 -2.42 0.58 -23.06
N PRO A 1151 -1.80 0.99 -24.20
CA PRO A 1151 -0.62 1.84 -24.20
C PRO A 1151 -0.92 3.21 -23.58
N SER A 1152 0.06 3.73 -22.84
CA SER A 1152 0.05 5.09 -22.30
C SER A 1152 0.22 6.10 -23.45
N ASP A 1153 -0.85 6.80 -23.80
CA ASP A 1153 -0.82 8.06 -24.55
C ASP A 1153 -0.55 9.26 -23.61
#